data_AF-A0A923M964-F1
#
_entry.id   AF-A0A923M964-F1
#
_cell.length_a   1.000
_cell.length_b   1.000
_cell.length_c   1.000
_cell.angle_alpha   90.00
_cell.angle_beta   90.00
_cell.angle_gamma   90.00
#
_symmetry.space_group_name_H-M   'P 1'
#
loop_
_entity.id
_entity.type
_entity.pdbx_description
1 polymer ?
#
loop_
_entity_poly.entity_id
_entity_poly.type
_entity_poly.pdbx_seq_one_letter_code
_entity_poly.pdbx_strand_id
1 'polypeptide(L)'
;MTRRIDRYEVRKEIAFNGVGEICTAFDPVIERVVVIKTLDRALLPGTDAADMVARFRREAIAGGRLTHPGIVTIYEYGEAGDTCFIAMEHAEGPTLRELLTKQGPLALPMVQAIVRHLFAALIYAHEQGVLHRDLKPANIVLTGPIEDTALLRPKILDFGIARIASKAALTHAGTVFGTPGYMAPEQYRGDPTDPRTDIYALGVMLFEMVTGSRTFQGDFAQVVDQVLNRDAPRARTLRPDVPEALEEVIARALTRDPAGRFANMREFREAFIRAVPVVAPPTADGAVAVARAAAVAGAGAANVANAAAANIAAPAAAAPAPREGVAATLPLRVAVRGPRQKLLLLDDEERILAALSALFRLKYDVITATDGHRALELVREQRPDVIISDQRMPRMLGVDFLRQAREVDPASVRILLTGYSDLAAIVGSINDGEVFRFVNKPWSNQEMKDTVAQAMEIAHATRSAAATRPPAQATLPATPQQRAGEAIVVAQPGRELFDLISQAFGSTRPVCHAADVAAVMQAVEDEDVAVLLCDLDQMPGADVMLKLLKQSHPRVQSVALAEQSDSEALISLINEAQILRFLNRPLRIGLLDRALRSALAVHGNLKSAPVLEKRQAVAVKEETAATSIGRQILQRLSMLVRPAALAR
;
A
#
# COMPACT_ATOMS: atom_id res chain seq x y z
N MET A 1 -26.28 14.05 1.57
CA MET A 1 -26.03 14.96 2.70
C MET A 1 -24.53 15.17 2.81
N THR A 2 -24.07 16.38 3.13
CA THR A 2 -22.66 16.64 3.43
C THR A 2 -22.29 15.98 4.76
N ARG A 3 -21.14 15.28 4.82
CA ARG A 3 -20.63 14.70 6.07
C ARG A 3 -20.16 15.84 6.99
N ARG A 4 -20.45 15.75 8.29
CA ARG A 4 -20.03 16.74 9.30
C ARG A 4 -19.35 16.07 10.50
N ILE A 5 -18.49 16.81 11.18
CA ILE A 5 -17.86 16.49 12.46
C ILE A 5 -18.10 17.70 13.35
N ASP A 6 -18.92 17.57 14.40
CA ASP A 6 -19.49 18.74 15.11
C ASP A 6 -20.08 19.78 14.10
N ARG A 7 -19.68 21.05 14.17
CA ARG A 7 -20.09 22.11 13.24
C ARG A 7 -19.39 22.06 11.89
N TYR A 8 -18.29 21.32 11.78
CA TYR A 8 -17.40 21.37 10.62
C TYR A 8 -17.89 20.50 9.46
N GLU A 9 -17.84 21.03 8.23
CA GLU A 9 -18.27 20.32 7.02
C GLU A 9 -17.10 19.63 6.33
N VAL A 10 -17.10 18.30 6.30
CA VAL A 10 -16.02 17.51 5.70
C VAL A 10 -16.04 17.66 4.18
N ARG A 11 -14.92 18.15 3.60
CA ARG A 11 -14.76 18.39 2.17
C ARG A 11 -14.06 17.24 1.44
N LYS A 12 -12.91 16.81 1.96
CA LYS A 12 -12.07 15.76 1.35
C LYS A 12 -11.24 15.05 2.41
N GLU A 13 -11.27 13.73 2.42
CA GLU A 13 -10.37 12.88 3.21
C GLU A 13 -8.91 13.01 2.72
N ILE A 14 -7.97 13.07 3.66
CA ILE A 14 -6.52 13.09 3.41
C ILE A 14 -5.93 11.70 3.68
N ALA A 15 -6.29 11.07 4.81
CA ALA A 15 -5.84 9.74 5.19
C ALA A 15 -6.77 9.10 6.23
N PHE A 16 -6.75 7.76 6.33
CA PHE A 16 -7.40 6.98 7.37
C PHE A 16 -6.36 6.08 8.07
N ASN A 17 -6.47 5.89 9.39
CA ASN A 17 -5.48 5.16 10.20
C ASN A 17 -6.04 3.91 10.92
N GLY A 18 -7.27 3.49 10.61
CA GLY A 18 -7.94 2.34 11.23
C GLY A 18 -8.71 2.66 12.51
N VAL A 19 -8.41 3.77 13.19
CA VAL A 19 -9.10 4.25 14.41
C VAL A 19 -9.59 5.70 14.31
N GLY A 20 -9.44 6.33 13.14
CA GLY A 20 -9.76 7.73 12.87
C GLY A 20 -9.24 8.16 11.50
N GLU A 21 -9.55 9.38 11.12
CA GLU A 21 -9.20 9.99 9.84
C GLU A 21 -8.50 11.33 10.00
N ILE A 22 -7.85 11.77 8.93
CA ILE A 22 -7.43 13.15 8.72
C ILE A 22 -8.17 13.63 7.48
N CYS A 23 -8.89 14.74 7.58
CA CYS A 23 -9.66 15.31 6.47
C CYS A 23 -9.56 16.84 6.43
N THR A 24 -9.75 17.41 5.24
CA THR A 24 -10.03 18.84 5.09
C THR A 24 -11.51 19.08 5.36
N ALA A 25 -11.80 20.14 6.09
CA ALA A 25 -13.16 20.56 6.42
C ALA A 25 -13.31 22.09 6.35
N PHE A 26 -14.55 22.55 6.34
CA PHE A 26 -14.93 23.95 6.44
C PHE A 26 -15.51 24.23 7.83
N ASP A 27 -15.06 25.30 8.46
CA ASP A 27 -15.69 25.91 9.64
C ASP A 27 -16.74 26.92 9.14
N PRO A 28 -18.05 26.63 9.18
CA PRO A 28 -19.08 27.54 8.66
C PRO A 28 -19.38 28.71 9.62
N VAL A 29 -18.76 28.75 10.81
CA VAL A 29 -18.93 29.85 11.77
C VAL A 29 -17.83 30.91 11.62
N ILE A 30 -16.63 30.48 11.22
CA ILE A 30 -15.45 31.35 11.01
C ILE A 30 -15.10 31.46 9.50
N GLU A 31 -15.91 30.85 8.63
CA GLU A 31 -15.80 30.84 7.16
C GLU A 31 -14.41 30.44 6.61
N ARG A 32 -13.76 29.45 7.22
CA ARG A 32 -12.38 29.05 6.92
C ARG A 32 -12.21 27.55 6.64
N VAL A 33 -11.16 27.19 5.90
CA VAL A 33 -10.73 25.79 5.74
C VAL A 33 -9.84 25.39 6.91
N VAL A 34 -10.05 24.19 7.42
CA VAL A 34 -9.27 23.56 8.50
C VAL A 34 -8.89 22.13 8.11
N VAL A 35 -7.86 21.59 8.76
CA VAL A 35 -7.66 20.14 8.84
C VAL A 35 -8.29 19.64 10.12
N ILE A 36 -8.97 18.50 10.06
CA ILE A 36 -9.50 17.79 11.22
C ILE A 36 -8.85 16.42 11.28
N LYS A 37 -8.25 16.12 12.42
CA LYS A 37 -7.76 14.79 12.80
C LYS A 37 -8.74 14.21 13.80
N THR A 38 -9.18 12.97 13.62
CA THR A 38 -10.18 12.32 14.49
C THR A 38 -9.64 11.07 15.19
N LEU A 39 -10.36 10.65 16.23
CA LEU A 39 -10.24 9.34 16.86
C LEU A 39 -11.65 8.86 17.23
N ASP A 40 -12.12 7.80 16.57
CA ASP A 40 -13.45 7.20 16.79
C ASP A 40 -13.35 6.13 17.88
N ARG A 41 -14.04 6.36 19.01
CA ARG A 41 -14.09 5.45 20.17
C ARG A 41 -14.62 4.07 19.82
N ALA A 42 -15.52 3.95 18.84
CA ALA A 42 -16.10 2.67 18.42
C ALA A 42 -15.12 1.78 17.63
N LEU A 43 -14.00 2.33 17.15
CA LEU A 43 -12.96 1.59 16.42
C LEU A 43 -11.80 1.11 17.31
N LEU A 44 -11.75 1.59 18.56
CA LEU A 44 -10.66 1.32 19.51
C LEU A 44 -10.76 -0.11 20.10
N PRO A 45 -9.62 -0.79 20.36
CA PRO A 45 -9.62 -2.05 21.10
C PRO A 45 -10.01 -1.80 22.57
N GLY A 46 -10.87 -2.67 23.11
CA GLY A 46 -11.61 -2.41 24.36
C GLY A 46 -10.77 -2.22 25.63
N THR A 47 -9.55 -2.75 25.69
CA THR A 47 -8.64 -2.56 26.83
C THR A 47 -7.90 -1.22 26.80
N ASP A 48 -7.60 -0.70 25.61
CA ASP A 48 -6.66 0.41 25.42
C ASP A 48 -7.38 1.71 25.01
N ALA A 49 -8.68 1.65 24.76
CA ALA A 49 -9.49 2.76 24.25
C ALA A 49 -9.38 4.05 25.07
N ALA A 50 -9.52 3.96 26.39
CA ALA A 50 -9.40 5.10 27.29
C ALA A 50 -7.98 5.71 27.26
N ASP A 51 -6.95 4.86 27.12
CA ASP A 51 -5.55 5.27 27.11
C ASP A 51 -5.18 5.94 25.77
N MET A 52 -5.73 5.45 24.65
CA MET A 52 -5.61 6.08 23.33
C MET A 52 -6.30 7.45 23.28
N VAL A 53 -7.52 7.57 23.82
CA VAL A 53 -8.22 8.87 23.95
C VAL A 53 -7.43 9.84 24.84
N ALA A 54 -6.88 9.37 25.97
CA ALA A 54 -6.05 10.19 26.86
C ALA A 54 -4.77 10.67 26.17
N ARG A 55 -4.12 9.83 25.35
CA ARG A 55 -2.95 10.21 24.53
C ARG A 55 -3.31 11.26 23.47
N PHE A 56 -4.41 11.05 22.74
CA PHE A 56 -4.90 11.98 21.72
C PHE A 56 -5.24 13.36 22.31
N ARG A 57 -5.87 13.40 23.50
CA ARG A 57 -6.13 14.65 24.23
C ARG A 57 -4.85 15.31 24.76
N ARG A 58 -3.83 14.55 25.20
CA ARG A 58 -2.51 15.09 25.59
C ARG A 58 -1.77 15.71 24.41
N GLU A 59 -1.86 15.09 23.22
CA GLU A 59 -1.30 15.62 21.97
C GLU A 59 -1.93 16.98 21.62
N ALA A 60 -3.27 17.07 21.67
CA ALA A 60 -4.00 18.32 21.46
C ALA A 60 -3.62 19.42 22.47
N ILE A 61 -3.54 19.08 23.77
CA ILE A 61 -3.16 20.03 24.84
C ILE A 61 -1.72 20.53 24.67
N ALA A 62 -0.80 19.69 24.21
CA ALA A 62 0.59 20.08 24.02
C ALA A 62 0.79 20.93 22.76
N GLY A 63 0.21 20.53 21.62
CA GLY A 63 0.25 21.32 20.39
C GLY A 63 -0.48 22.67 20.53
N GLY A 64 -1.61 22.70 21.25
CA GLY A 64 -2.36 23.93 21.54
C GLY A 64 -1.66 24.92 22.48
N ARG A 65 -0.51 24.56 23.06
CA ARG A 65 0.37 25.51 23.78
C ARG A 65 1.40 26.18 22.85
N LEU A 66 1.57 25.68 21.64
CA LEU A 66 2.60 26.16 20.71
C LEU A 66 2.01 27.20 19.75
N THR A 67 2.52 28.43 19.82
CA THR A 67 2.17 29.53 18.90
C THR A 67 3.45 30.04 18.22
N HIS A 68 3.75 29.49 17.04
CA HIS A 68 4.95 29.81 16.29
C HIS A 68 4.69 29.67 14.78
N PRO A 69 5.14 30.60 13.90
CA PRO A 69 4.78 30.59 12.48
C PRO A 69 5.24 29.34 11.72
N GLY A 70 6.34 28.69 12.15
CA GLY A 70 6.83 27.43 11.60
C GLY A 70 6.18 26.15 12.18
N ILE A 71 5.07 26.27 12.89
CA ILE A 71 4.27 25.16 13.45
C ILE A 71 2.83 25.30 12.93
N VAL A 72 2.11 24.19 12.75
CA VAL A 72 0.66 24.21 12.49
C VAL A 72 -0.11 24.51 13.77
N THR A 73 -0.97 25.53 13.71
CA THR A 73 -1.77 25.98 14.85
C THR A 73 -2.90 25.00 15.13
N ILE A 74 -2.98 24.44 16.34
CA ILE A 74 -4.20 23.76 16.81
C ILE A 74 -5.21 24.82 17.25
N TYR A 75 -6.42 24.77 16.70
CA TYR A 75 -7.50 25.70 17.06
C TYR A 75 -8.40 25.16 18.18
N GLU A 76 -8.67 23.85 18.18
CA GLU A 76 -9.68 23.26 19.05
C GLU A 76 -9.45 21.75 19.26
N TYR A 77 -9.82 21.25 20.44
CA TYR A 77 -10.08 19.85 20.70
C TYR A 77 -11.55 19.71 21.10
N GLY A 78 -12.26 18.76 20.50
CA GLY A 78 -13.68 18.52 20.77
C GLY A 78 -14.05 17.04 20.77
N GLU A 79 -15.28 16.77 21.23
CA GLU A 79 -15.88 15.44 21.26
C GLU A 79 -17.29 15.52 20.67
N ALA A 80 -17.54 14.75 19.61
CA ALA A 80 -18.81 14.69 18.88
C ALA A 80 -19.34 13.25 18.94
N GLY A 81 -20.12 12.95 19.98
CA GLY A 81 -20.52 11.58 20.31
C GLY A 81 -19.29 10.71 20.61
N ASP A 82 -19.15 9.61 19.87
CA ASP A 82 -18.01 8.70 19.99
C ASP A 82 -16.74 9.21 19.28
N THR A 83 -16.81 10.26 18.46
CA THR A 83 -15.64 10.82 17.75
C THR A 83 -14.98 11.94 18.54
N CYS A 84 -13.75 11.73 19.01
CA CYS A 84 -12.87 12.83 19.43
C CYS A 84 -12.27 13.49 18.18
N PHE A 85 -12.04 14.80 18.20
CA PHE A 85 -11.39 15.51 17.10
C PHE A 85 -10.44 16.62 17.54
N ILE A 86 -9.47 16.94 16.68
CA ILE A 86 -8.58 18.10 16.76
C ILE A 86 -8.76 18.88 15.46
N ALA A 87 -9.19 20.13 15.56
CA ALA A 87 -9.25 21.05 14.43
C ALA A 87 -8.01 21.94 14.41
N MET A 88 -7.35 22.04 13.26
CA MET A 88 -6.05 22.69 13.10
C MET A 88 -5.91 23.45 11.78
N GLU A 89 -4.87 24.26 11.68
CA GLU A 89 -4.51 25.06 10.52
C GLU A 89 -4.30 24.21 9.25
N HIS A 90 -4.99 24.57 8.17
CA HIS A 90 -4.75 24.02 6.83
C HIS A 90 -3.49 24.66 6.23
N ALA A 91 -2.34 24.03 6.43
CA ALA A 91 -1.09 24.44 5.81
C ALA A 91 -1.10 24.08 4.31
N GLU A 92 -1.11 25.09 3.44
CA GLU A 92 -1.20 24.89 1.98
C GLU A 92 0.18 24.79 1.33
N GLY A 93 0.49 23.59 0.82
CA GLY A 93 1.72 23.25 0.11
C GLY A 93 1.95 21.74 0.07
N PRO A 94 2.90 21.24 -0.73
CA PRO A 94 3.32 19.84 -0.66
C PRO A 94 4.18 19.61 0.60
N THR A 95 4.28 18.35 1.00
CA THR A 95 5.22 17.93 2.04
C THR A 95 6.66 17.94 1.55
N LEU A 96 7.62 18.04 2.48
CA LEU A 96 9.04 17.83 2.19
C LEU A 96 9.30 16.41 1.66
N ARG A 97 8.50 15.41 2.05
CA ARG A 97 8.50 14.06 1.45
C ARG A 97 8.23 14.13 -0.05
N GLU A 98 7.17 14.81 -0.48
CA GLU A 98 6.82 14.96 -1.89
C GLU A 98 7.87 15.76 -2.67
N LEU A 99 8.46 16.81 -2.06
CA LEU A 99 9.57 17.54 -2.67
C LEU A 99 10.77 16.63 -2.92
N LEU A 100 11.20 15.86 -1.91
CA LEU A 100 12.34 14.93 -2.03
C LEU A 100 12.06 13.81 -3.04
N THR A 101 10.84 13.28 -3.10
CA THR A 101 10.44 12.29 -4.11
C THR A 101 10.37 12.89 -5.52
N LYS A 102 10.12 14.19 -5.68
CA LYS A 102 10.05 14.87 -6.98
C LYS A 102 11.40 15.41 -7.49
N GLN A 103 12.27 15.88 -6.59
CA GLN A 103 13.54 16.56 -6.94
C GLN A 103 14.79 15.77 -6.57
N GLY A 104 14.71 14.77 -5.69
CA GLY A 104 15.87 14.07 -5.15
C GLY A 104 16.71 14.98 -4.24
N PRO A 105 18.05 15.04 -4.40
CA PRO A 105 18.92 15.87 -3.55
C PRO A 105 18.67 17.36 -3.76
N LEU A 106 18.46 18.10 -2.67
CA LEU A 106 18.16 19.53 -2.72
C LEU A 106 19.44 20.37 -2.82
N ALA A 107 19.33 21.56 -3.42
CA ALA A 107 20.42 22.54 -3.42
C ALA A 107 20.61 23.14 -2.02
N LEU A 108 21.86 23.43 -1.60
CA LEU A 108 22.15 23.91 -0.25
C LEU A 108 21.36 25.18 0.18
N PRO A 109 21.08 26.18 -0.68
CA PRO A 109 20.20 27.30 -0.32
C PRO A 109 18.77 26.87 0.03
N MET A 110 18.23 25.86 -0.63
CA MET A 110 16.92 25.26 -0.31
C MET A 110 16.96 24.59 1.06
N VAL A 111 18.01 23.79 1.32
CA VAL A 111 18.21 23.14 2.63
C VAL A 111 18.33 24.18 3.75
N GLN A 112 19.14 25.23 3.57
CA GLN A 112 19.25 26.36 4.49
C GLN A 112 17.91 27.08 4.72
N ALA A 113 17.12 27.33 3.67
CA ALA A 113 15.81 27.96 3.79
C ALA A 113 14.84 27.09 4.59
N ILE A 114 14.84 25.77 4.38
CA ILE A 114 14.01 24.82 5.12
C ILE A 114 14.44 24.76 6.59
N VAL A 115 15.69 24.34 6.88
CA VAL A 115 16.07 24.02 8.26
C VAL A 115 16.17 25.25 9.16
N ARG A 116 16.41 26.46 8.63
CA ARG A 116 16.35 27.71 9.40
C ARG A 116 15.01 27.92 10.09
N HIS A 117 13.90 27.58 9.43
CA HIS A 117 12.56 27.63 10.02
C HIS A 117 12.32 26.47 11.00
N LEU A 118 12.79 25.26 10.66
CA LEU A 118 12.68 24.09 11.55
C LEU A 118 13.45 24.27 12.86
N PHE A 119 14.67 24.81 12.81
CA PHE A 119 15.46 25.16 14.00
C PHE A 119 14.73 26.16 14.88
N ALA A 120 14.12 27.21 14.32
CA ALA A 120 13.34 28.18 15.10
C ALA A 120 12.14 27.51 15.80
N ALA A 121 11.38 26.70 15.05
CA ALA A 121 10.21 25.99 15.56
C ALA A 121 10.55 24.96 16.65
N LEU A 122 11.61 24.17 16.46
CA LEU A 122 12.03 23.14 17.40
C LEU A 122 12.68 23.75 18.65
N ILE A 123 13.49 24.81 18.54
CA ILE A 123 14.00 25.55 19.71
C ILE A 123 12.83 26.09 20.54
N TYR A 124 11.85 26.73 19.90
CA TYR A 124 10.66 27.24 20.59
C TYR A 124 9.87 26.12 21.28
N ALA A 125 9.60 25.00 20.60
CA ALA A 125 8.86 23.88 21.19
C ALA A 125 9.61 23.25 22.38
N HIS A 126 10.93 23.06 22.26
CA HIS A 126 11.79 22.57 23.34
C HIS A 126 11.82 23.53 24.54
N GLU A 127 11.80 24.84 24.30
CA GLU A 127 11.71 25.87 25.35
C GLU A 127 10.32 25.91 26.03
N GLN A 128 9.26 25.44 25.36
CA GLN A 128 7.94 25.16 25.97
C GLN A 128 7.84 23.76 26.60
N GLY A 129 8.93 22.98 26.63
CA GLY A 129 8.96 21.62 27.18
C GLY A 129 8.28 20.55 26.32
N VAL A 130 8.00 20.85 25.04
CA VAL A 130 7.32 19.95 24.09
C VAL A 130 8.34 19.32 23.12
N LEU A 131 8.40 17.99 23.10
CA LEU A 131 9.24 17.22 22.17
C LEU A 131 8.40 16.67 21.02
N HIS A 132 8.96 16.62 19.81
CA HIS A 132 8.25 16.21 18.61
C HIS A 132 8.14 14.68 18.45
N ARG A 133 9.23 13.94 18.70
CA ARG A 133 9.33 12.46 18.73
C ARG A 133 8.98 11.69 17.43
N ASP A 134 8.33 12.32 16.46
CA ASP A 134 7.95 11.72 15.17
C ASP A 134 8.38 12.58 13.96
N LEU A 135 9.50 13.29 14.10
CA LEU A 135 9.96 14.28 13.11
C LEU A 135 10.48 13.58 11.84
N LYS A 136 9.85 13.88 10.69
CA LYS A 136 10.12 13.22 9.40
C LYS A 136 9.64 14.11 8.23
N PRO A 137 10.10 13.89 6.99
CA PRO A 137 9.72 14.74 5.84
C PRO A 137 8.22 14.80 5.52
N ALA A 138 7.43 13.82 5.94
CA ALA A 138 5.97 13.84 5.77
C ALA A 138 5.26 14.79 6.76
N ASN A 139 5.89 15.14 7.88
CA ASN A 139 5.37 16.08 8.87
C ASN A 139 5.85 17.53 8.62
N ILE A 140 6.51 17.82 7.50
CA ILE A 140 6.89 19.19 7.12
C ILE A 140 6.11 19.59 5.88
N VAL A 141 5.22 20.57 5.98
CA VAL A 141 4.55 21.18 4.83
C VAL A 141 5.31 22.41 4.38
N LEU A 142 5.53 22.54 3.08
CA LEU A 142 6.27 23.64 2.46
C LEU A 142 5.29 24.68 1.93
N THR A 143 4.87 25.61 2.81
CA THR A 143 3.94 26.68 2.42
C THR A 143 4.67 27.85 1.74
N GLY A 144 3.97 28.55 0.86
CA GLY A 144 4.55 29.62 0.03
C GLY A 144 5.28 29.10 -1.22
N PRO A 145 5.86 30.00 -2.05
CA PRO A 145 6.48 29.62 -3.31
C PRO A 145 7.76 28.79 -3.09
N ILE A 146 7.78 27.55 -3.55
CA ILE A 146 8.95 26.67 -3.43
C ILE A 146 10.12 27.16 -4.28
N GLU A 147 9.85 27.84 -5.39
CA GLU A 147 10.88 28.40 -6.27
C GLU A 147 11.57 29.64 -5.66
N ASP A 148 10.94 30.30 -4.68
CA ASP A 148 11.52 31.44 -3.95
C ASP A 148 11.86 31.04 -2.51
N THR A 149 13.13 30.69 -2.29
CA THR A 149 13.68 30.35 -0.96
C THR A 149 13.58 31.46 0.10
N ALA A 150 13.34 32.72 -0.28
CA ALA A 150 13.10 33.83 0.64
C ALA A 150 11.62 33.95 1.05
N LEU A 151 10.69 33.45 0.24
CA LEU A 151 9.25 33.41 0.53
C LEU A 151 8.76 32.05 1.06
N LEU A 152 9.53 30.98 0.90
CA LEU A 152 9.25 29.66 1.47
C LEU A 152 9.08 29.67 3.00
N ARG A 153 7.98 29.11 3.51
CA ARG A 153 7.65 28.99 4.95
C ARG A 153 7.30 27.53 5.29
N PRO A 154 8.29 26.72 5.72
CA PRO A 154 8.04 25.37 6.23
C PRO A 154 7.24 25.41 7.54
N LYS A 155 6.25 24.52 7.68
CA LYS A 155 5.46 24.29 8.89
C LYS A 155 5.57 22.84 9.35
N ILE A 156 5.79 22.65 10.66
CA ILE A 156 5.78 21.35 11.33
C ILE A 156 4.34 20.93 11.67
N LEU A 157 3.96 19.71 11.27
CA LEU A 157 2.73 19.01 11.63
C LEU A 157 2.94 18.04 12.80
N ASP A 158 1.90 17.83 13.61
CA ASP A 158 1.75 16.70 14.54
C ASP A 158 2.98 16.37 15.41
N PHE A 159 3.08 17.06 16.55
CA PHE A 159 3.98 16.67 17.64
C PHE A 159 3.51 15.34 18.24
N GLY A 160 4.06 14.22 17.76
CA GLY A 160 3.59 12.84 17.92
C GLY A 160 3.65 12.25 19.33
N ILE A 161 2.97 12.90 20.28
CA ILE A 161 2.93 12.57 21.71
C ILE A 161 2.17 11.27 21.99
N ALA A 162 1.31 10.82 21.07
CA ALA A 162 0.74 9.47 21.12
C ALA A 162 1.79 8.33 21.17
N ARG A 163 3.03 8.59 20.73
CA ARG A 163 4.13 7.60 20.65
C ARG A 163 4.94 7.41 21.94
N ILE A 164 4.60 8.04 23.07
CA ILE A 164 5.32 7.83 24.34
C ILE A 164 5.16 6.37 24.79
N ALA A 165 6.28 5.71 25.07
CA ALA A 165 6.35 4.26 25.21
C ALA A 165 5.63 3.71 26.45
N SER A 166 4.90 2.62 26.27
CA SER A 166 4.95 1.49 27.21
C SER A 166 5.72 0.36 26.52
N LYS A 167 6.50 -0.43 27.28
CA LYS A 167 7.25 -1.56 26.70
C LYS A 167 6.30 -2.58 26.02
N ALA A 168 5.10 -2.74 26.57
CA ALA A 168 4.06 -3.60 25.99
C ALA A 168 3.57 -3.12 24.61
N ALA A 169 3.46 -1.81 24.37
CA ALA A 169 2.99 -1.28 23.08
C ALA A 169 3.97 -1.53 21.92
N LEU A 170 5.27 -1.69 22.20
CA LEU A 170 6.25 -2.09 21.18
C LEU A 170 6.24 -3.60 20.90
N THR A 171 5.72 -4.44 21.80
CA THR A 171 5.78 -5.91 21.67
C THR A 171 4.46 -6.58 21.34
N HIS A 172 3.31 -6.07 21.78
CA HIS A 172 2.02 -6.77 21.66
C HIS A 172 1.26 -6.57 20.33
N ALA A 173 1.64 -5.59 19.50
CA ALA A 173 0.80 -5.16 18.38
C ALA A 173 1.29 -5.56 16.98
N GLY A 174 2.59 -5.89 16.81
CA GLY A 174 3.25 -6.12 15.50
C GLY A 174 3.28 -4.91 14.55
N THR A 175 2.46 -3.90 14.80
CA THR A 175 2.21 -2.73 13.97
C THR A 175 2.91 -1.51 14.57
N VAL A 176 4.22 -1.40 14.33
CA VAL A 176 4.97 -0.19 14.71
C VAL A 176 4.56 0.96 13.77
N PHE A 177 3.64 1.80 14.23
CA PHE A 177 3.18 2.98 13.51
C PHE A 177 4.31 4.01 13.35
N GLY A 178 5.01 3.96 12.21
CA GLY A 178 5.96 4.96 11.76
C GLY A 178 6.95 4.42 10.73
N THR A 179 7.55 5.31 9.93
CA THR A 179 8.69 4.94 9.07
C THR A 179 9.94 4.82 9.95
N PRO A 180 10.57 3.64 10.08
CA PRO A 180 11.58 3.41 11.11
C PRO A 180 12.83 4.29 11.00
N GLY A 181 13.22 4.69 9.78
CA GLY A 181 14.51 5.36 9.52
C GLY A 181 14.74 6.73 10.16
N TYR A 182 13.72 7.36 10.77
CA TYR A 182 13.83 8.67 11.44
C TYR A 182 13.85 8.59 12.97
N MET A 183 13.55 7.42 13.53
CA MET A 183 13.47 7.24 14.98
C MET A 183 14.87 7.14 15.58
N ALA A 184 15.10 7.82 16.70
CA ALA A 184 16.38 7.77 17.39
C ALA A 184 16.57 6.44 18.17
N PRO A 185 17.80 5.95 18.37
CA PRO A 185 18.08 4.67 19.04
C PRO A 185 17.40 4.48 20.42
N GLU A 186 17.31 5.54 21.21
CA GLU A 186 16.62 5.56 22.51
C GLU A 186 15.12 5.21 22.39
N GLN A 187 14.46 5.58 21.28
CA GLN A 187 13.04 5.31 21.06
C GLN A 187 12.75 3.82 20.85
N TYR A 188 13.70 3.08 20.27
CA TYR A 188 13.59 1.63 20.07
C TYR A 188 13.86 0.83 21.34
N ARG A 189 14.79 1.31 22.18
CA ARG A 189 15.10 0.70 23.48
C ARG A 189 14.02 0.97 24.53
N GLY A 190 13.20 2.00 24.31
CA GLY A 190 12.23 2.50 25.28
C GLY A 190 12.89 3.32 26.39
N ASP A 191 14.04 3.91 26.10
CA ASP A 191 14.80 4.78 27.00
C ASP A 191 14.12 6.17 27.11
N PRO A 192 14.45 6.98 28.14
CA PRO A 192 13.97 8.36 28.22
C PRO A 192 14.35 9.20 26.98
N THR A 193 13.39 9.98 26.48
CA THR A 193 13.57 10.84 25.30
C THR A 193 13.61 12.31 25.70
N ASP A 194 14.57 13.04 25.13
CA ASP A 194 14.87 14.45 25.43
C ASP A 194 14.98 15.27 24.12
N PRO A 195 15.36 16.57 24.14
CA PRO A 195 15.57 17.38 22.93
C PRO A 195 16.50 16.74 21.87
N ARG A 196 17.40 15.82 22.27
CA ARG A 196 18.40 15.20 21.39
C ARG A 196 17.83 14.06 20.55
N THR A 197 16.65 13.55 20.91
CA THR A 197 15.84 12.67 20.05
C THR A 197 15.41 13.41 18.78
N ASP A 198 14.93 14.66 18.91
CA ASP A 198 14.53 15.48 17.75
C ASP A 198 15.75 15.98 16.94
N ILE A 199 16.91 16.17 17.59
CA ILE A 199 18.20 16.47 16.92
C ILE A 199 18.61 15.32 15.99
N TYR A 200 18.49 14.07 16.44
CA TYR A 200 18.81 12.90 15.62
C TYR A 200 17.88 12.81 14.40
N ALA A 201 16.57 12.95 14.61
CA ALA A 201 15.58 12.91 13.53
C ALA A 201 15.78 14.03 12.50
N LEU A 202 16.11 15.26 12.94
CA LEU A 202 16.49 16.35 12.04
C LEU A 202 17.83 16.09 11.34
N GLY A 203 18.76 15.37 11.97
CA GLY A 203 20.00 14.87 11.35
C GLY A 203 19.74 13.88 10.21
N VAL A 204 18.81 12.94 10.39
CA VAL A 204 18.36 12.01 9.32
C VAL A 204 17.75 12.80 8.17
N MET A 205 16.87 13.76 8.46
CA MET A 205 16.27 14.62 7.44
C MET A 205 17.30 15.48 6.72
N LEU A 206 18.32 16.00 7.40
CA LEU A 206 19.41 16.76 6.78
C LEU A 206 20.23 15.89 5.83
N PHE A 207 20.56 14.65 6.22
CA PHE A 207 21.20 13.68 5.33
C PHE A 207 20.37 13.41 4.07
N GLU A 208 19.07 13.13 4.23
CA GLU A 208 18.18 12.85 3.11
C GLU A 208 17.97 14.08 2.22
N MET A 209 17.90 15.29 2.79
CA MET A 209 17.81 16.55 2.03
C MET A 209 19.06 16.83 1.18
N VAL A 210 20.27 16.55 1.66
CA VAL A 210 21.48 16.81 0.85
C VAL A 210 21.77 15.67 -0.14
N THR A 211 21.52 14.41 0.22
CA THR A 211 21.86 13.24 -0.63
C THR A 211 20.71 12.73 -1.50
N GLY A 212 19.47 13.16 -1.26
CA GLY A 212 18.27 12.59 -1.88
C GLY A 212 17.96 11.15 -1.44
N SER A 213 18.76 10.59 -0.52
CA SER A 213 18.76 9.16 -0.17
C SER A 213 18.43 8.96 1.30
N ARG A 214 17.65 7.91 1.63
CA ARG A 214 17.38 7.57 3.02
C ARG A 214 18.66 7.09 3.71
N THR A 215 18.92 7.60 4.91
CA THR A 215 20.08 7.27 5.76
C THR A 215 20.16 5.77 6.08
N PHE A 216 19.01 5.12 6.26
CA PHE A 216 18.88 3.70 6.56
C PHE A 216 17.81 3.08 5.65
N GLN A 217 18.08 1.87 5.13
CA GLN A 217 17.31 1.26 4.03
C GLN A 217 17.14 -0.25 4.24
N GLY A 218 15.98 -0.79 3.85
CA GLY A 218 15.64 -2.21 4.04
C GLY A 218 14.23 -2.39 4.58
N ASP A 219 13.93 -3.60 5.05
CA ASP A 219 12.72 -3.89 5.83
C ASP A 219 12.78 -3.27 7.25
N PHE A 220 11.71 -3.45 8.04
CA PHE A 220 11.62 -2.89 9.37
C PHE A 220 12.75 -3.37 10.31
N ALA A 221 13.03 -4.68 10.34
CA ALA A 221 14.08 -5.24 11.19
C ALA A 221 15.48 -4.83 10.73
N GLN A 222 15.70 -4.78 9.41
CA GLN A 222 16.96 -4.29 8.83
C GLN A 222 17.23 -2.82 9.18
N VAL A 223 16.21 -1.95 9.16
CA VAL A 223 16.37 -0.54 9.55
C VAL A 223 16.56 -0.38 11.06
N VAL A 224 15.89 -1.20 11.88
CA VAL A 224 16.11 -1.21 13.35
C VAL A 224 17.54 -1.66 13.69
N ASP A 225 18.06 -2.71 13.05
CA ASP A 225 19.47 -3.12 13.18
C ASP A 225 20.43 -1.98 12.78
N GLN A 226 20.18 -1.33 11.64
CA GLN A 226 20.99 -0.20 11.19
C GLN A 226 21.04 0.95 12.21
N VAL A 227 19.88 1.39 12.72
CA VAL A 227 19.80 2.49 13.70
C VAL A 227 20.47 2.11 15.03
N LEU A 228 20.30 0.87 15.49
CA LEU A 228 20.81 0.43 16.79
C LEU A 228 22.29 0.06 16.78
N ASN A 229 22.79 -0.54 15.68
CA ASN A 229 24.05 -1.28 15.66
C ASN A 229 25.07 -0.76 14.62
N ARG A 230 24.67 0.07 13.65
CA ARG A 230 25.56 0.55 12.57
C ARG A 230 25.77 2.06 12.62
N ASP A 231 26.90 2.52 12.10
CA ASP A 231 27.17 3.94 11.89
C ASP A 231 26.36 4.46 10.69
N ALA A 232 25.94 5.73 10.75
CA ALA A 232 25.23 6.36 9.65
C ALA A 232 26.18 6.55 8.44
N PRO A 233 25.69 6.40 7.19
CA PRO A 233 26.47 6.70 6.00
C PRO A 233 26.97 8.15 6.00
N ARG A 234 28.16 8.36 5.42
CA ARG A 234 28.75 9.68 5.20
C ARG A 234 28.11 10.34 3.96
N ALA A 235 27.70 11.60 4.07
CA ALA A 235 26.98 12.30 2.99
C ALA A 235 27.83 12.46 1.71
N ARG A 236 29.14 12.66 1.87
CA ARG A 236 30.12 12.88 0.79
C ARG A 236 30.45 11.60 -0.01
N THR A 237 30.10 10.41 0.48
CA THR A 237 30.22 9.17 -0.33
C THR A 237 29.10 9.02 -1.34
N LEU A 238 27.92 9.60 -1.07
CA LEU A 238 26.81 9.70 -2.02
C LEU A 238 26.86 10.99 -2.84
N ARG A 239 27.33 12.09 -2.24
CA ARG A 239 27.35 13.43 -2.85
C ARG A 239 28.61 14.23 -2.49
N PRO A 240 29.69 14.13 -3.29
CA PRO A 240 30.98 14.75 -2.97
C PRO A 240 31.02 16.28 -2.88
N ASP A 241 30.03 17.00 -3.43
CA ASP A 241 29.92 18.47 -3.34
C ASP A 241 29.32 18.97 -2.00
N VAL A 242 28.86 18.07 -1.13
CA VAL A 242 28.44 18.44 0.25
C VAL A 242 29.66 18.95 1.04
N PRO A 243 29.62 20.15 1.64
CA PRO A 243 30.73 20.68 2.45
C PRO A 243 31.13 19.73 3.58
N GLU A 244 32.43 19.55 3.79
CA GLU A 244 32.98 18.67 4.82
C GLU A 244 32.50 19.03 6.23
N ALA A 245 32.45 20.34 6.54
CA ALA A 245 31.89 20.83 7.80
C ALA A 245 30.39 20.50 7.97
N LEU A 246 29.61 20.39 6.88
CA LEU A 246 28.20 19.99 6.93
C LEU A 246 28.06 18.48 7.14
N GLU A 247 28.95 17.67 6.56
CA GLU A 247 29.00 16.24 6.85
C GLU A 247 29.28 15.97 8.33
N GLU A 248 30.27 16.63 8.94
CA GLU A 248 30.57 16.47 10.36
C GLU A 248 29.42 16.92 11.27
N VAL A 249 28.70 17.98 10.88
CA VAL A 249 27.47 18.41 11.58
C VAL A 249 26.36 17.36 11.49
N ILE A 250 26.19 16.71 10.33
CA ILE A 250 25.23 15.61 10.15
C ILE A 250 25.66 14.37 10.94
N ALA A 251 26.94 13.99 10.89
CA ALA A 251 27.49 12.82 11.59
C ALA A 251 27.37 12.96 13.12
N ARG A 252 27.64 14.16 13.67
CA ARG A 252 27.44 14.41 15.11
C ARG A 252 25.96 14.37 15.53
N ALA A 253 25.05 14.87 14.70
CA ALA A 253 23.61 14.74 14.97
C ALA A 253 23.15 13.27 14.97
N LEU A 254 23.73 12.44 14.10
CA LEU A 254 23.43 11.01 13.93
C LEU A 254 24.21 10.07 14.86
N THR A 255 24.95 10.60 15.84
CA THR A 255 25.66 9.78 16.83
C THR A 255 24.67 8.95 17.67
N ARG A 256 24.89 7.64 17.78
CA ARG A 256 23.93 6.71 18.42
C ARG A 256 23.65 7.06 19.88
N ASP A 257 24.69 7.39 20.65
CA ASP A 257 24.57 7.87 22.03
C ASP A 257 24.08 9.33 22.07
N PRO A 258 22.95 9.65 22.72
CA PRO A 258 22.51 11.02 22.96
C PRO A 258 23.55 11.92 23.66
N ALA A 259 24.51 11.38 24.40
CA ALA A 259 25.57 12.16 25.03
C ALA A 259 26.60 12.71 24.02
N GLY A 260 26.83 12.03 22.88
CA GLY A 260 27.76 12.47 21.83
C GLY A 260 27.18 13.49 20.84
N ARG A 261 25.85 13.67 20.83
CA ARG A 261 25.15 14.62 19.94
C ARG A 261 25.39 16.09 20.35
N PHE A 262 24.71 17.01 19.69
CA PHE A 262 24.58 18.39 20.18
C PHE A 262 23.76 18.40 21.49
N ALA A 263 24.18 19.20 22.47
CA ALA A 263 23.56 19.23 23.79
C ALA A 263 22.11 19.73 23.76
N ASN A 264 21.79 20.59 22.79
CA ASN A 264 20.46 21.14 22.52
C ASN A 264 20.34 21.63 21.05
N MET A 265 19.11 21.91 20.61
CA MET A 265 18.80 22.32 19.23
C MET A 265 19.44 23.66 18.82
N ARG A 266 19.76 24.53 19.78
CA ARG A 266 20.44 25.81 19.55
C ARG A 266 21.92 25.59 19.19
N GLU A 267 22.63 24.71 19.89
CA GLU A 267 24.00 24.32 19.52
C GLU A 267 24.06 23.70 18.11
N PHE A 268 23.11 22.83 17.78
CA PHE A 268 23.00 22.21 16.44
C PHE A 268 22.80 23.27 15.35
N ARG A 269 21.90 24.25 15.58
CA ARG A 269 21.69 25.40 14.68
C ARG A 269 22.98 26.19 14.45
N GLU A 270 23.69 26.56 15.51
CA GLU A 270 24.93 27.34 15.38
C GLU A 270 26.05 26.55 14.67
N ALA A 271 26.09 25.23 14.84
CA ALA A 271 27.02 24.37 14.10
C ALA A 271 26.66 24.31 12.61
N PHE A 272 25.39 24.13 12.27
CA PHE A 272 24.90 24.16 10.88
C PHE A 272 25.19 25.50 10.18
N ILE A 273 24.94 26.63 10.86
CA ILE A 273 25.21 27.98 10.31
C ILE A 273 26.70 28.19 10.00
N ARG A 274 27.62 27.70 10.85
CA ARG A 274 29.06 27.74 10.57
C ARG A 274 29.47 26.79 9.45
N ALA A 275 28.83 25.63 9.35
CA ALA A 275 29.12 24.62 8.33
C ALA A 275 28.63 24.98 6.93
N VAL A 276 27.57 25.77 6.83
CA VAL A 276 27.00 26.26 5.56
C VAL A 276 26.83 27.78 5.65
N PRO A 277 27.93 28.56 5.53
CA PRO A 277 27.84 30.01 5.57
C PRO A 277 26.92 30.53 4.46
N VAL A 278 26.14 31.56 4.77
CA VAL A 278 25.26 32.20 3.78
C VAL A 278 26.13 32.97 2.79
N VAL A 279 26.21 32.47 1.55
CA VAL A 279 26.70 33.27 0.42
C VAL A 279 25.69 34.38 0.20
N ALA A 280 26.05 35.61 0.61
CA ALA A 280 25.27 36.79 0.26
C ALA A 280 25.20 36.89 -1.28
N PRO A 281 24.08 37.33 -1.86
CA PRO A 281 24.03 37.57 -3.31
C PRO A 281 25.14 38.55 -3.69
N PRO A 282 25.89 38.30 -4.79
CA PRO A 282 27.00 39.16 -5.15
C PRO A 282 26.50 40.59 -5.38
N THR A 283 27.14 41.56 -4.73
CA THR A 283 26.91 42.98 -5.04
C THR A 283 27.27 43.25 -6.50
N ALA A 284 26.60 44.24 -7.11
CA ALA A 284 26.63 44.45 -8.56
C ALA A 284 28.05 44.58 -9.15
N ASP A 285 29.00 45.08 -8.37
CA ASP A 285 30.42 45.23 -8.73
C ASP A 285 31.09 43.89 -9.09
N GLY A 286 30.66 42.78 -8.48
CA GLY A 286 31.22 41.44 -8.71
C GLY A 286 30.95 40.89 -10.11
N ALA A 287 29.84 41.28 -10.74
CA ALA A 287 29.47 40.79 -12.08
C ALA A 287 30.47 41.23 -13.16
N VAL A 288 31.08 42.41 -12.99
CA VAL A 288 32.04 42.99 -13.95
C VAL A 288 33.36 42.20 -13.99
N ALA A 289 33.75 41.58 -12.87
CA ALA A 289 34.95 40.76 -12.80
C ALA A 289 34.80 39.42 -13.53
N VAL A 290 33.67 38.72 -13.32
CA VAL A 290 33.40 37.41 -13.95
C VAL A 290 33.22 37.55 -15.48
N ALA A 291 32.55 38.61 -15.93
CA ALA A 291 32.40 38.90 -17.36
C ALA A 291 33.76 39.10 -18.07
N ARG A 292 34.75 39.70 -17.40
CA ARG A 292 36.11 39.87 -17.95
C ARG A 292 36.90 38.56 -18.02
N ALA A 293 36.67 37.62 -17.11
CA ALA A 293 37.30 36.29 -17.18
C ALA A 293 36.77 35.48 -18.38
N ALA A 294 35.45 35.50 -18.61
CA ALA A 294 34.82 34.78 -19.72
C ALA A 294 35.27 35.31 -21.10
N ALA A 295 35.50 36.62 -21.23
CA ALA A 295 35.88 37.27 -22.49
C ALA A 295 37.25 36.83 -23.05
N VAL A 296 38.14 36.28 -22.23
CA VAL A 296 39.50 35.85 -22.65
C VAL A 296 39.50 34.42 -23.21
N ALA A 297 38.52 33.59 -22.88
CA ALA A 297 38.44 32.19 -23.31
C ALA A 297 37.67 31.97 -24.63
N GLY A 298 36.97 32.98 -25.15
CA GLY A 298 36.03 32.85 -26.27
C GLY A 298 36.63 32.95 -27.69
N ALA A 299 37.95 33.01 -27.85
CA ALA A 299 38.60 33.31 -29.12
C ALA A 299 39.25 32.07 -29.77
N GLY A 300 38.43 31.16 -30.33
CA GLY A 300 38.94 29.97 -31.02
C GLY A 300 37.94 29.27 -31.95
N ALA A 301 38.29 29.20 -33.23
CA ALA A 301 37.72 28.31 -34.27
C ALA A 301 36.21 28.37 -34.54
N ALA A 302 35.79 29.40 -35.29
CA ALA A 302 34.64 29.32 -36.22
C ALA A 302 35.07 29.87 -37.59
N ASN A 303 34.60 29.24 -38.69
CA ASN A 303 35.20 29.20 -40.05
C ASN A 303 36.34 28.16 -40.18
N VAL A 304 36.43 27.34 -41.23
CA VAL A 304 36.17 27.60 -42.66
C VAL A 304 35.17 26.61 -43.28
N ALA A 305 34.49 27.01 -44.37
CA ALA A 305 33.75 26.11 -45.25
C ALA A 305 34.18 26.24 -46.72
N ASN A 306 34.11 25.11 -47.44
CA ASN A 306 34.01 24.95 -48.91
C ASN A 306 35.30 24.86 -49.78
N ALA A 307 35.15 24.14 -50.90
CA ALA A 307 35.96 24.07 -52.15
C ALA A 307 37.35 23.37 -52.20
N ALA A 308 37.37 22.10 -52.66
CA ALA A 308 38.30 21.41 -53.60
C ALA A 308 38.38 19.89 -53.26
N ALA A 309 37.95 18.88 -54.01
CA ALA A 309 37.78 18.59 -55.46
C ALA A 309 39.00 17.93 -56.16
N ALA A 310 39.02 16.57 -56.26
CA ALA A 310 39.50 15.79 -57.43
C ALA A 310 39.41 14.24 -57.24
N ASN A 311 38.64 13.56 -58.12
CA ASN A 311 38.74 12.13 -58.51
C ASN A 311 38.62 11.02 -57.42
N ILE A 312 38.29 9.74 -57.74
CA ILE A 312 38.34 8.97 -59.00
C ILE A 312 37.00 8.28 -59.35
N ALA A 313 36.61 8.37 -60.64
CA ALA A 313 35.76 7.52 -61.50
C ALA A 313 34.54 6.69 -60.98
N ALA A 314 33.46 6.76 -61.77
CA ALA A 314 32.34 5.79 -61.88
C ALA A 314 32.39 5.17 -63.32
N PRO A 315 31.36 4.52 -63.95
CA PRO A 315 29.93 4.26 -63.61
C PRO A 315 29.70 2.75 -63.32
N ALA A 316 28.61 2.00 -63.61
CA ALA A 316 27.30 2.13 -64.31
C ALA A 316 26.36 0.96 -63.90
N ALA A 317 25.05 0.90 -64.21
CA ALA A 317 24.00 1.91 -64.44
C ALA A 317 22.61 1.24 -64.64
N ALA A 318 21.53 1.97 -64.35
CA ALA A 318 20.12 1.75 -64.78
C ALA A 318 19.33 0.52 -64.26
N ALA A 319 18.00 0.65 -64.29
CA ALA A 319 16.99 -0.37 -63.96
C ALA A 319 15.86 -0.36 -65.02
N PRO A 320 15.04 -1.42 -65.09
CA PRO A 320 13.65 -1.28 -65.53
C PRO A 320 12.63 -1.94 -64.58
N ALA A 321 11.34 -1.71 -64.85
CA ALA A 321 10.20 -2.29 -64.13
C ALA A 321 9.31 -3.15 -65.11
N PRO A 322 8.01 -3.44 -64.87
CA PRO A 322 7.55 -4.79 -64.50
C PRO A 322 6.55 -5.44 -65.50
N ARG A 323 5.92 -6.57 -65.08
CA ARG A 323 4.90 -7.46 -65.74
C ARG A 323 5.48 -8.80 -66.26
N GLU A 324 4.78 -9.94 -66.34
CA GLU A 324 3.43 -10.39 -65.88
C GLU A 324 3.36 -11.95 -65.81
N GLY A 325 2.34 -12.54 -65.15
CA GLY A 325 2.06 -14.00 -65.10
C GLY A 325 2.59 -14.73 -63.84
N VAL A 326 1.86 -15.40 -62.92
CA VAL A 326 0.63 -16.27 -62.92
C VAL A 326 0.95 -17.71 -63.38
N ALA A 327 0.77 -18.80 -62.60
CA ALA A 327 0.35 -19.02 -61.20
C ALA A 327 0.77 -20.44 -60.67
N ALA A 328 0.17 -20.92 -59.56
CA ALA A 328 0.34 -22.20 -58.82
C ALA A 328 1.30 -22.11 -57.59
N THR A 329 0.92 -21.56 -56.43
CA THR A 329 -0.21 -21.85 -55.52
C THR A 329 0.00 -23.09 -54.61
N LEU A 330 0.61 -22.86 -53.43
CA LEU A 330 0.36 -23.62 -52.21
C LEU A 330 0.09 -22.61 -51.07
N PRO A 331 -1.00 -22.73 -50.31
CA PRO A 331 -1.40 -21.70 -49.37
C PRO A 331 -0.60 -21.77 -48.07
N LEU A 332 0.41 -20.91 -47.95
CA LEU A 332 0.90 -20.48 -46.64
C LEU A 332 -0.26 -19.79 -45.92
N ARG A 333 -0.93 -20.53 -45.04
CA ARG A 333 -1.95 -20.00 -44.12
C ARG A 333 -1.28 -18.92 -43.26
N VAL A 334 -1.45 -17.66 -43.65
CA VAL A 334 -1.28 -16.53 -42.74
C VAL A 334 -2.33 -16.74 -41.65
N ALA A 335 -1.89 -17.29 -40.52
CA ALA A 335 -2.73 -17.38 -39.34
C ALA A 335 -3.01 -15.95 -38.89
N VAL A 336 -4.23 -15.48 -39.19
CA VAL A 336 -4.76 -14.24 -38.65
C VAL A 336 -4.75 -14.40 -37.13
N ARG A 337 -3.71 -13.86 -36.49
CA ARG A 337 -3.67 -13.75 -35.04
C ARG A 337 -4.82 -12.83 -34.65
N GLY A 338 -5.83 -13.40 -34.01
CA GLY A 338 -6.84 -12.62 -33.31
C GLY A 338 -6.19 -11.69 -32.29
N PRO A 339 -6.93 -10.71 -31.75
CA PRO A 339 -6.40 -9.76 -30.78
C PRO A 339 -5.69 -10.52 -29.66
N ARG A 340 -4.40 -10.22 -29.47
CA ARG A 340 -3.62 -10.79 -28.37
C ARG A 340 -4.21 -10.32 -27.06
N GLN A 341 -4.34 -11.25 -26.11
CA GLN A 341 -4.78 -10.93 -24.76
C GLN A 341 -3.78 -9.99 -24.08
N LYS A 342 -4.32 -9.05 -23.32
CA LYS A 342 -3.57 -7.94 -22.72
C LYS A 342 -3.16 -8.23 -21.28
N LEU A 343 -1.87 -8.14 -21.01
CA LEU A 343 -1.28 -8.27 -19.69
C LEU A 343 -0.76 -6.91 -19.23
N LEU A 344 -1.33 -6.35 -18.16
CA LEU A 344 -0.75 -5.20 -17.47
C LEU A 344 0.22 -5.70 -16.38
N LEU A 345 1.46 -5.24 -16.45
CA LEU A 345 2.49 -5.42 -15.43
C LEU A 345 2.71 -4.09 -14.71
N LEU A 346 2.57 -4.12 -13.38
CA LEU A 346 2.76 -2.97 -12.52
C LEU A 346 3.70 -3.34 -11.35
N ASP A 347 4.85 -2.69 -11.31
CA ASP A 347 5.91 -2.83 -10.30
C ASP A 347 6.76 -1.56 -10.41
N ASP A 348 7.16 -0.93 -9.30
CA ASP A 348 7.89 0.34 -9.36
C ASP A 348 9.37 0.18 -9.76
N GLU A 349 9.91 -1.04 -9.69
CA GLU A 349 11.21 -1.35 -10.26
C GLU A 349 11.13 -1.64 -11.77
N GLU A 350 11.63 -0.72 -12.60
CA GLU A 350 11.81 -0.94 -14.04
C GLU A 350 12.58 -2.23 -14.37
N ARG A 351 13.48 -2.67 -13.47
CA ARG A 351 14.23 -3.93 -13.58
C ARG A 351 13.31 -5.15 -13.51
N ILE A 352 12.33 -5.13 -12.61
CA ILE A 352 11.34 -6.22 -12.46
C ILE A 352 10.34 -6.17 -13.61
N LEU A 353 9.86 -4.99 -14.01
CA LEU A 353 9.05 -4.81 -15.21
C LEU A 353 9.74 -5.36 -16.46
N ALA A 354 11.03 -5.08 -16.65
CA ALA A 354 11.80 -5.58 -17.79
C ALA A 354 11.92 -7.12 -17.77
N ALA A 355 12.19 -7.71 -16.61
CA ALA A 355 12.27 -9.16 -16.44
C ALA A 355 10.92 -9.85 -16.73
N LEU A 356 9.83 -9.37 -16.13
CA LEU A 356 8.47 -9.90 -16.36
C LEU A 356 8.04 -9.69 -17.82
N SER A 357 8.32 -8.53 -18.42
CA SER A 357 8.02 -8.26 -19.83
C SER A 357 8.76 -9.23 -20.76
N ALA A 358 10.02 -9.56 -20.47
CA ALA A 358 10.79 -10.51 -21.24
C ALA A 358 10.19 -11.93 -21.23
N LEU A 359 9.57 -12.35 -20.11
CA LEU A 359 8.87 -13.64 -20.00
C LEU A 359 7.59 -13.71 -20.84
N PHE A 360 6.87 -12.60 -20.98
CA PHE A 360 5.48 -12.60 -21.49
C PHE A 360 5.29 -12.04 -22.91
N ARG A 361 6.12 -11.11 -23.37
CA ARG A 361 6.00 -10.37 -24.66
C ARG A 361 5.92 -11.22 -25.94
N LEU A 362 6.28 -12.51 -25.87
CA LEU A 362 6.17 -13.43 -27.00
C LEU A 362 4.76 -14.04 -27.14
N LYS A 363 4.01 -14.18 -26.04
CA LYS A 363 2.65 -14.72 -26.03
C LYS A 363 1.61 -13.59 -26.04
N TYR A 364 1.68 -12.71 -25.06
CA TYR A 364 0.66 -11.70 -24.76
C TYR A 364 1.03 -10.30 -25.29
N ASP A 365 0.05 -9.42 -25.36
CA ASP A 365 0.27 -7.98 -25.52
C ASP A 365 0.59 -7.41 -24.13
N VAL A 366 1.80 -6.87 -23.92
CA VAL A 366 2.30 -6.52 -22.58
C VAL A 366 2.37 -5.01 -22.42
N ILE A 367 1.59 -4.50 -21.47
CA ILE A 367 1.55 -3.13 -21.02
C ILE A 367 2.33 -3.04 -19.70
N THR A 368 3.15 -2.01 -19.52
CA THR A 368 3.90 -1.78 -18.27
C THR A 368 3.53 -0.44 -17.64
N ALA A 369 3.63 -0.36 -16.31
CA ALA A 369 3.53 0.88 -15.54
C ALA A 369 4.39 0.79 -14.28
N THR A 370 5.02 1.89 -13.88
CA THR A 370 5.77 2.05 -12.61
C THR A 370 4.96 2.80 -11.53
N ASP A 371 3.67 3.02 -11.77
CA ASP A 371 2.81 3.85 -10.92
C ASP A 371 1.34 3.40 -10.97
N GLY A 372 0.69 3.36 -9.79
CA GLY A 372 -0.70 2.95 -9.65
C GLY A 372 -1.72 3.90 -10.30
N HIS A 373 -1.48 5.22 -10.33
CA HIS A 373 -2.40 6.15 -10.99
C HIS A 373 -2.33 6.01 -12.51
N ARG A 374 -1.12 5.99 -13.10
CA ARG A 374 -0.98 5.75 -14.55
C ARG A 374 -1.46 4.35 -14.93
N ALA A 375 -1.29 3.35 -14.08
CA ALA A 375 -1.88 2.04 -14.28
C ALA A 375 -3.42 2.06 -14.30
N LEU A 376 -4.09 2.85 -13.44
CA LEU A 376 -5.56 2.99 -13.49
C LEU A 376 -6.05 3.68 -14.78
N GLU A 377 -5.29 4.65 -15.30
CA GLU A 377 -5.56 5.24 -16.62
C GLU A 377 -5.42 4.18 -17.72
N LEU A 378 -4.35 3.38 -17.71
CA LEU A 378 -4.15 2.27 -18.64
C LEU A 378 -5.25 1.19 -18.53
N VAL A 379 -5.80 0.92 -17.34
CA VAL A 379 -6.95 0.02 -17.17
C VAL A 379 -8.21 0.61 -17.83
N ARG A 380 -8.46 1.92 -17.70
CA ARG A 380 -9.58 2.62 -18.37
C ARG A 380 -9.42 2.64 -19.88
N GLU A 381 -8.23 3.02 -20.37
CA GLU A 381 -7.89 3.17 -21.78
C GLU A 381 -7.86 1.83 -22.52
N GLN A 382 -7.24 0.81 -21.93
CA GLN A 382 -6.81 -0.39 -22.66
C GLN A 382 -7.50 -1.68 -22.26
N ARG A 383 -8.17 -1.71 -21.10
CA ARG A 383 -8.88 -2.86 -20.50
C ARG A 383 -8.08 -4.18 -20.55
N PRO A 384 -6.97 -4.28 -19.79
CA PRO A 384 -6.15 -5.49 -19.74
C PRO A 384 -6.93 -6.69 -19.22
N ASP A 385 -6.74 -7.86 -19.81
CA ASP A 385 -7.38 -9.12 -19.42
C ASP A 385 -6.87 -9.60 -18.05
N VAL A 386 -5.55 -9.51 -17.86
CA VAL A 386 -4.87 -9.84 -16.60
C VAL A 386 -4.03 -8.65 -16.15
N ILE A 387 -4.03 -8.42 -14.85
CA ILE A 387 -3.27 -7.37 -14.17
C ILE A 387 -2.37 -8.05 -13.12
N ILE A 388 -1.07 -7.81 -13.16
CA ILE A 388 -0.11 -8.16 -12.11
C ILE A 388 0.34 -6.86 -11.45
N SER A 389 0.24 -6.79 -10.12
CA SER A 389 0.73 -5.67 -9.32
C SER A 389 1.73 -6.17 -8.28
N ASP A 390 2.81 -5.44 -8.05
CA ASP A 390 3.55 -5.55 -6.79
C ASP A 390 2.72 -4.99 -5.63
N GLN A 391 2.99 -5.47 -4.41
CA GLN A 391 2.39 -5.03 -3.16
C GLN A 391 2.82 -3.62 -2.71
N ARG A 392 4.11 -3.27 -2.79
CA ARG A 392 4.81 -2.26 -1.97
C ARG A 392 5.23 -0.99 -2.72
N MET A 393 4.49 -0.63 -3.77
CA MET A 393 4.85 0.50 -4.63
C MET A 393 4.70 1.88 -3.94
N PRO A 394 5.51 2.89 -4.33
CA PRO A 394 5.32 4.29 -3.95
C PRO A 394 3.98 4.87 -4.40
N ARG A 395 3.50 5.87 -3.66
CA ARG A 395 2.23 6.62 -3.85
C ARG A 395 0.93 5.81 -3.71
N MET A 396 0.88 4.57 -4.18
CA MET A 396 -0.30 3.71 -4.12
C MET A 396 0.12 2.26 -3.90
N LEU A 397 -0.37 1.62 -2.82
CA LEU A 397 -0.15 0.20 -2.58
C LEU A 397 -0.83 -0.65 -3.65
N GLY A 398 -0.26 -1.81 -3.96
CA GLY A 398 -0.82 -2.73 -4.96
C GLY A 398 -2.26 -3.15 -4.65
N VAL A 399 -2.58 -3.35 -3.37
CA VAL A 399 -3.94 -3.72 -2.95
C VAL A 399 -4.96 -2.61 -3.22
N ASP A 400 -4.60 -1.34 -3.03
CA ASP A 400 -5.46 -0.20 -3.35
C ASP A 400 -5.60 0.06 -4.85
N PHE A 401 -4.52 -0.19 -5.60
CA PHE A 401 -4.56 -0.20 -7.06
C PHE A 401 -5.51 -1.29 -7.58
N LEU A 402 -5.36 -2.54 -7.12
CA LEU A 402 -6.19 -3.66 -7.57
C LEU A 402 -7.66 -3.48 -7.19
N ARG A 403 -7.95 -2.89 -6.02
CA ARG A 403 -9.31 -2.48 -5.60
C ARG A 403 -9.91 -1.44 -6.56
N GLN A 404 -9.20 -0.35 -6.85
CA GLN A 404 -9.68 0.66 -7.82
C GLN A 404 -9.77 0.11 -9.26
N ALA A 405 -8.88 -0.81 -9.65
CA ALA A 405 -8.92 -1.46 -10.96
C ALA A 405 -10.15 -2.37 -11.12
N ARG A 406 -10.60 -3.01 -10.03
CA ARG A 406 -11.87 -3.78 -9.96
C ARG A 406 -13.09 -2.88 -10.14
N GLU A 407 -13.10 -1.68 -9.55
CA GLU A 407 -14.17 -0.69 -9.72
C GLU A 407 -14.27 -0.19 -11.18
N VAL A 408 -13.14 -0.14 -11.90
CA VAL A 408 -13.04 0.31 -13.30
C VAL A 408 -13.35 -0.80 -14.33
N ASP A 409 -12.77 -1.99 -14.17
CA ASP A 409 -13.01 -3.15 -15.04
C ASP A 409 -13.16 -4.44 -14.20
N PRO A 410 -14.37 -4.75 -13.71
CA PRO A 410 -14.65 -5.95 -12.92
C PRO A 410 -14.33 -7.28 -13.64
N ALA A 411 -14.23 -7.27 -14.97
CA ALA A 411 -13.94 -8.47 -15.75
C ALA A 411 -12.45 -8.84 -15.72
N SER A 412 -11.55 -7.90 -15.42
CA SER A 412 -10.11 -8.13 -15.30
C SER A 412 -9.80 -9.18 -14.22
N VAL A 413 -8.74 -9.96 -14.41
CA VAL A 413 -8.21 -10.91 -13.42
C VAL A 413 -6.94 -10.33 -12.80
N ARG A 414 -6.81 -10.38 -11.48
CA ARG A 414 -5.85 -9.57 -10.71
C ARG A 414 -4.91 -10.45 -9.87
N ILE A 415 -3.61 -10.29 -10.03
CA ILE A 415 -2.55 -11.06 -9.34
C ILE A 415 -1.71 -10.08 -8.51
N LEU A 416 -1.37 -10.45 -7.28
CA LEU A 416 -0.46 -9.68 -6.42
C LEU A 416 0.88 -10.40 -6.23
N LEU A 417 1.99 -9.67 -6.40
CA LEU A 417 3.32 -10.13 -6.00
C LEU A 417 3.58 -9.70 -4.55
N THR A 418 4.03 -10.61 -3.69
CA THR A 418 4.18 -10.38 -2.24
C THR A 418 5.53 -10.86 -1.71
N GLY A 419 6.03 -10.22 -0.64
CA GLY A 419 7.15 -10.72 0.14
C GLY A 419 6.73 -11.77 1.17
N TYR A 420 7.67 -12.61 1.60
CA TYR A 420 7.45 -13.67 2.62
C TYR A 420 7.06 -13.13 4.01
N SER A 421 7.49 -11.91 4.36
CA SER A 421 7.43 -11.38 5.74
C SER A 421 6.24 -10.47 6.04
N ASP A 422 5.45 -10.07 5.04
CA ASP A 422 4.41 -9.04 5.21
C ASP A 422 2.97 -9.57 5.31
N LEU A 423 2.72 -10.82 4.90
CA LEU A 423 1.37 -11.28 4.57
C LEU A 423 0.36 -11.05 5.71
N ALA A 424 0.77 -11.31 6.96
CA ALA A 424 -0.03 -11.09 8.17
C ALA A 424 -0.59 -9.66 8.31
N ALA A 425 0.11 -8.64 7.79
CA ALA A 425 -0.36 -7.26 7.75
C ALA A 425 -1.31 -6.96 6.57
N ILE A 426 -1.23 -7.74 5.48
CA ILE A 426 -2.10 -7.57 4.30
C ILE A 426 -3.48 -8.21 4.51
N VAL A 427 -3.61 -9.23 5.37
CA VAL A 427 -4.84 -10.05 5.52
C VAL A 427 -6.10 -9.23 5.77
N GLY A 428 -6.01 -8.17 6.59
CA GLY A 428 -7.12 -7.26 6.85
C GLY A 428 -7.61 -6.49 5.61
N SER A 429 -6.74 -6.29 4.61
CA SER A 429 -6.99 -5.50 3.39
C SER A 429 -7.26 -6.36 2.14
N ILE A 430 -6.87 -7.63 2.14
CA ILE A 430 -6.97 -8.55 0.98
C ILE A 430 -8.40 -8.70 0.43
N ASN A 431 -9.41 -8.57 1.30
CA ASN A 431 -10.78 -8.99 1.00
C ASN A 431 -11.61 -7.97 0.19
N ASP A 432 -11.16 -6.71 0.08
CA ASP A 432 -11.92 -5.66 -0.62
C ASP A 432 -11.52 -5.54 -2.11
N GLY A 433 -10.36 -6.10 -2.50
CA GLY A 433 -9.79 -5.96 -3.86
C GLY A 433 -10.03 -7.10 -4.86
N GLU A 434 -10.55 -8.26 -4.42
CA GLU A 434 -10.63 -9.50 -5.23
C GLU A 434 -9.33 -9.78 -6.02
N VAL A 435 -8.27 -10.16 -5.29
CA VAL A 435 -7.06 -10.75 -5.87
C VAL A 435 -7.33 -12.22 -6.18
N PHE A 436 -7.03 -12.67 -7.40
CA PHE A 436 -7.22 -14.04 -7.87
C PHE A 436 -6.12 -15.00 -7.38
N ARG A 437 -4.87 -14.52 -7.29
CA ARG A 437 -3.74 -15.32 -6.79
C ARG A 437 -2.61 -14.44 -6.24
N PHE A 438 -1.90 -14.96 -5.25
CA PHE A 438 -0.67 -14.38 -4.70
C PHE A 438 0.54 -15.16 -5.22
N VAL A 439 1.60 -14.45 -5.61
CA VAL A 439 2.88 -15.03 -6.05
C VAL A 439 4.00 -14.46 -5.19
N ASN A 440 4.82 -15.32 -4.58
CA ASN A 440 5.88 -14.89 -3.67
C ASN A 440 7.12 -14.41 -4.42
N LYS A 441 7.78 -13.37 -3.92
CA LYS A 441 9.12 -12.94 -4.36
C LYS A 441 10.20 -13.64 -3.51
N PRO A 442 11.17 -14.38 -4.07
CA PRO A 442 11.42 -14.63 -5.50
C PRO A 442 10.56 -15.76 -6.08
N TRP A 443 10.08 -15.58 -7.31
CA TRP A 443 9.18 -16.52 -8.00
C TRP A 443 9.93 -17.46 -8.96
N SER A 444 9.35 -18.62 -9.25
CA SER A 444 9.80 -19.47 -10.35
C SER A 444 9.33 -18.93 -11.71
N ASN A 445 10.24 -18.89 -12.69
CA ASN A 445 9.95 -18.53 -14.09
C ASN A 445 8.99 -19.50 -14.80
N GLN A 446 8.64 -20.63 -14.20
CA GLN A 446 7.64 -21.57 -14.73
C GLN A 446 6.28 -21.36 -14.06
N GLU A 447 6.24 -21.42 -12.73
CA GLU A 447 5.06 -21.12 -11.90
C GLU A 447 4.37 -19.80 -12.27
N MET A 448 5.18 -18.75 -12.51
CA MET A 448 4.70 -17.43 -12.92
C MET A 448 4.06 -17.45 -14.31
N LYS A 449 4.54 -18.29 -15.24
CA LYS A 449 3.92 -18.46 -16.58
C LYS A 449 2.61 -19.21 -16.51
N ASP A 450 2.56 -20.27 -15.71
CA ASP A 450 1.39 -21.14 -15.60
C ASP A 450 0.25 -20.43 -14.86
N THR A 451 0.58 -19.66 -13.82
CA THR A 451 -0.35 -18.74 -13.12
C THR A 451 -0.97 -17.72 -14.08
N VAL A 452 -0.16 -17.08 -14.93
CA VAL A 452 -0.67 -16.09 -15.90
C VAL A 452 -1.46 -16.75 -17.04
N ALA A 453 -1.10 -17.95 -17.49
CA ALA A 453 -1.88 -18.70 -18.47
C ALA A 453 -3.29 -19.02 -17.94
N GLN A 454 -3.40 -19.55 -16.71
CA GLN A 454 -4.68 -19.82 -16.06
C GLN A 454 -5.53 -18.54 -15.90
N ALA A 455 -4.91 -17.42 -15.49
CA ALA A 455 -5.60 -16.14 -15.38
C ALA A 455 -6.11 -15.61 -16.74
N MET A 456 -5.36 -15.82 -17.82
CA MET A 456 -5.74 -15.42 -19.18
C MET A 456 -6.94 -16.21 -19.72
N GLU A 457 -6.99 -17.52 -19.49
CA GLU A 457 -8.15 -18.35 -19.89
C GLU A 457 -9.42 -17.91 -19.16
N ILE A 458 -9.31 -17.65 -17.86
CA ILE A 458 -10.42 -17.16 -17.02
C ILE A 458 -10.90 -15.77 -17.48
N ALA A 459 -9.98 -14.85 -17.79
CA ALA A 459 -10.33 -13.53 -18.31
C ALA A 459 -11.07 -13.62 -19.65
N HIS A 460 -10.58 -14.44 -20.58
CA HIS A 460 -11.20 -14.65 -21.89
C HIS A 460 -12.62 -15.23 -21.78
N ALA A 461 -12.80 -16.28 -20.97
CA ALA A 461 -14.10 -16.87 -20.70
C ALA A 461 -15.08 -15.85 -20.09
N THR A 462 -14.61 -14.99 -19.18
CA THR A 462 -15.43 -13.95 -18.55
C THR A 462 -15.88 -12.90 -19.56
N ARG A 463 -14.96 -12.32 -20.34
CA ARG A 463 -15.31 -11.28 -21.34
C ARG A 463 -16.24 -11.84 -22.42
N SER A 464 -16.07 -13.10 -22.82
CA SER A 464 -16.92 -13.79 -23.81
C SER A 464 -18.36 -14.01 -23.30
N ALA A 465 -18.52 -14.35 -22.02
CA ALA A 465 -19.82 -14.48 -21.37
C ALA A 465 -20.50 -13.12 -21.10
N ALA A 466 -19.72 -12.06 -20.88
CA ALA A 466 -20.25 -10.70 -20.76
C ALA A 466 -20.77 -10.17 -22.12
N ALA A 467 -20.05 -10.44 -23.21
CA ALA A 467 -20.41 -9.99 -24.56
C ALA A 467 -21.66 -10.67 -25.15
N THR A 468 -22.15 -11.75 -24.53
CA THR A 468 -23.32 -12.52 -25.00
C THR A 468 -24.62 -12.22 -24.23
N ARG A 469 -24.62 -11.26 -23.28
CA ARG A 469 -25.84 -10.79 -22.61
C ARG A 469 -26.52 -9.65 -23.39
N PRO A 470 -27.83 -9.75 -23.69
CA PRO A 470 -28.64 -8.58 -24.06
C PRO A 470 -28.66 -7.52 -22.95
N PRO A 471 -28.89 -6.23 -23.27
CA PRO A 471 -28.98 -5.18 -22.27
C PRO A 471 -30.21 -5.39 -21.38
N ALA A 472 -30.00 -5.88 -20.16
CA ALA A 472 -31.05 -6.00 -19.17
C ALA A 472 -31.56 -4.61 -18.76
N GLN A 473 -32.87 -4.40 -18.84
CA GLN A 473 -33.51 -3.18 -18.36
C GLN A 473 -33.31 -3.02 -16.85
N ALA A 474 -33.23 -1.78 -16.37
CA ALA A 474 -33.04 -1.46 -14.96
C ALA A 474 -34.32 -1.69 -14.14
N THR A 475 -34.69 -2.96 -13.92
CA THR A 475 -35.71 -3.33 -12.94
C THR A 475 -35.20 -2.97 -11.55
N LEU A 476 -35.99 -2.18 -10.81
CA LEU A 476 -35.71 -1.84 -9.41
C LEU A 476 -35.51 -3.12 -8.56
N PRO A 477 -34.64 -3.11 -7.54
CA PRO A 477 -34.48 -4.25 -6.66
C PRO A 477 -35.81 -4.53 -5.95
N ALA A 478 -36.40 -5.69 -6.24
CA ALA A 478 -37.61 -6.14 -5.58
C ALA A 478 -37.35 -6.33 -4.07
N THR A 479 -38.37 -6.01 -3.26
CA THR A 479 -38.35 -6.22 -1.81
C THR A 479 -37.89 -7.66 -1.49
N PRO A 480 -36.94 -7.88 -0.57
CA PRO A 480 -36.33 -9.20 -0.37
C PRO A 480 -37.35 -10.22 0.14
N GLN A 481 -37.90 -11.02 -0.77
CA GLN A 481 -38.75 -12.15 -0.42
C GLN A 481 -37.92 -13.21 0.29
N GLN A 482 -38.21 -13.42 1.57
CA GLN A 482 -37.59 -14.47 2.37
C GLN A 482 -37.80 -15.84 1.71
N ARG A 483 -36.71 -16.56 1.47
CA ARG A 483 -36.71 -17.98 1.13
C ARG A 483 -35.83 -18.70 2.14
N ALA A 484 -36.32 -19.81 2.68
CA ALA A 484 -35.57 -20.66 3.61
C ALA A 484 -34.61 -21.58 2.85
N GLY A 485 -33.60 -22.11 3.56
CA GLY A 485 -32.69 -23.15 3.05
C GLY A 485 -31.31 -22.65 2.60
N GLU A 486 -30.63 -21.82 3.40
CA GLU A 486 -29.21 -21.46 3.18
C GLU A 486 -28.48 -21.34 4.52
N ALA A 487 -27.83 -22.42 4.95
CA ALA A 487 -27.28 -22.58 6.29
C ALA A 487 -25.91 -21.90 6.48
N ILE A 488 -25.61 -21.50 7.72
CA ILE A 488 -24.26 -21.16 8.18
C ILE A 488 -23.74 -22.28 9.08
N VAL A 489 -22.64 -22.93 8.70
CA VAL A 489 -21.93 -23.89 9.57
C VAL A 489 -20.86 -23.14 10.35
N VAL A 490 -20.90 -23.27 11.68
CA VAL A 490 -19.90 -22.72 12.61
C VAL A 490 -19.06 -23.89 13.12
N ALA A 491 -17.85 -23.99 12.58
CA ALA A 491 -16.92 -25.07 12.81
C ALA A 491 -15.85 -24.63 13.83
N GLN A 492 -16.02 -25.09 15.07
CA GLN A 492 -15.07 -24.97 16.19
C GLN A 492 -15.54 -25.89 17.35
N PRO A 493 -14.65 -26.42 18.20
CA PRO A 493 -15.05 -27.31 19.30
C PRO A 493 -15.99 -26.66 20.33
N GLY A 494 -15.73 -25.40 20.71
CA GLY A 494 -16.56 -24.63 21.64
C GLY A 494 -17.87 -24.11 21.01
N ARG A 495 -18.82 -23.65 21.82
CA ARG A 495 -20.12 -23.11 21.34
C ARG A 495 -20.24 -21.59 21.28
N GLU A 496 -19.35 -20.85 21.93
CA GLU A 496 -19.40 -19.37 22.06
C GLU A 496 -19.72 -18.62 20.75
N LEU A 497 -19.02 -18.97 19.66
CA LEU A 497 -19.19 -18.36 18.34
C LEU A 497 -20.48 -18.81 17.65
N PHE A 498 -20.89 -20.07 17.87
CA PHE A 498 -22.16 -20.60 17.38
C PHE A 498 -23.34 -19.89 18.07
N ASP A 499 -23.28 -19.68 19.38
CA ASP A 499 -24.32 -18.99 20.14
C ASP A 499 -24.45 -17.52 19.70
N LEU A 500 -23.32 -16.83 19.50
CA LEU A 500 -23.26 -15.46 18.97
C LEU A 500 -23.88 -15.34 17.55
N ILE A 501 -23.56 -16.28 16.66
CA ILE A 501 -24.07 -16.27 15.28
C ILE A 501 -25.54 -16.72 15.23
N SER A 502 -25.95 -17.64 16.10
CA SER A 502 -27.36 -18.03 16.26
C SER A 502 -28.23 -16.85 16.72
N GLN A 503 -27.73 -16.01 17.62
CA GLN A 503 -28.40 -14.76 18.01
C GLN A 503 -28.51 -13.76 16.85
N ALA A 504 -27.45 -13.61 16.04
CA ALA A 504 -27.41 -12.62 14.97
C ALA A 504 -28.10 -13.03 13.64
N PHE A 505 -28.15 -14.34 13.34
CA PHE A 505 -28.64 -14.86 12.05
C PHE A 505 -29.72 -15.96 12.17
N GLY A 506 -29.85 -16.64 13.31
CA GLY A 506 -30.75 -17.80 13.47
C GLY A 506 -32.24 -17.50 13.28
N SER A 507 -32.66 -16.23 13.42
CA SER A 507 -34.01 -15.76 13.08
C SER A 507 -34.27 -15.62 11.57
N THR A 508 -33.23 -15.77 10.73
CA THR A 508 -33.30 -15.58 9.28
C THR A 508 -32.93 -16.83 8.47
N ARG A 509 -32.18 -17.77 9.05
CA ARG A 509 -31.65 -18.97 8.41
C ARG A 509 -31.16 -20.00 9.43
N PRO A 510 -30.99 -21.29 9.06
CA PRO A 510 -30.32 -22.27 9.90
C PRO A 510 -28.89 -21.85 10.24
N VAL A 511 -28.48 -22.11 11.48
CA VAL A 511 -27.10 -22.03 11.96
C VAL A 511 -26.78 -23.37 12.61
N CYS A 512 -25.68 -24.00 12.21
CA CYS A 512 -25.30 -25.35 12.62
C CYS A 512 -23.96 -25.33 13.34
N HIS A 513 -23.82 -26.10 14.43
CA HIS A 513 -22.55 -26.26 15.16
C HIS A 513 -21.83 -27.52 14.69
N ALA A 514 -20.55 -27.40 14.34
CA ALA A 514 -19.68 -28.54 14.04
C ALA A 514 -18.44 -28.50 14.95
N ALA A 515 -18.29 -29.49 15.81
CA ALA A 515 -17.18 -29.56 16.77
C ALA A 515 -15.86 -30.06 16.14
N ASP A 516 -15.94 -30.80 15.03
CA ASP A 516 -14.81 -31.40 14.32
C ASP A 516 -15.06 -31.45 12.79
N VAL A 517 -14.03 -31.86 12.04
CA VAL A 517 -14.07 -31.98 10.57
C VAL A 517 -15.13 -33.00 10.09
N ALA A 518 -15.38 -34.07 10.85
CA ALA A 518 -16.39 -35.06 10.47
C ALA A 518 -17.82 -34.52 10.60
N ALA A 519 -18.07 -33.67 11.61
CA ALA A 519 -19.32 -32.93 11.79
C ALA A 519 -19.52 -31.84 10.72
N VAL A 520 -18.45 -31.17 10.27
CA VAL A 520 -18.53 -30.24 9.11
C VAL A 520 -18.94 -31.01 7.85
N MET A 521 -18.30 -32.14 7.57
CA MET A 521 -18.64 -32.95 6.40
C MET A 521 -20.08 -33.47 6.45
N GLN A 522 -20.59 -33.83 7.64
CA GLN A 522 -21.99 -34.23 7.85
C GLN A 522 -22.97 -33.07 7.61
N ALA A 523 -22.68 -31.87 8.15
CA ALA A 523 -23.51 -30.69 7.92
C ALA A 523 -23.56 -30.25 6.44
N VAL A 524 -22.53 -30.57 5.65
CA VAL A 524 -22.46 -30.33 4.20
C VAL A 524 -23.16 -31.44 3.38
N GLU A 525 -23.46 -32.59 4.00
CA GLU A 525 -24.29 -33.66 3.44
C GLU A 525 -25.79 -33.43 3.72
N ASP A 526 -26.13 -32.91 4.90
CA ASP A 526 -27.51 -32.76 5.37
C ASP A 526 -28.18 -31.40 5.00
N GLU A 527 -27.42 -30.32 4.76
CA GLU A 527 -27.93 -28.94 4.56
C GLU A 527 -27.36 -28.24 3.30
N ASP A 528 -28.11 -27.28 2.71
CA ASP A 528 -27.58 -26.37 1.67
C ASP A 528 -26.72 -25.27 2.33
N VAL A 529 -25.46 -25.61 2.60
CA VAL A 529 -24.50 -24.75 3.30
C VAL A 529 -24.04 -23.60 2.39
N ALA A 530 -24.43 -22.37 2.76
CA ALA A 530 -24.00 -21.17 2.05
C ALA A 530 -22.62 -20.67 2.53
N VAL A 531 -22.38 -20.73 3.85
CA VAL A 531 -21.17 -20.22 4.49
C VAL A 531 -20.63 -21.22 5.51
N LEU A 532 -19.33 -21.49 5.43
CA LEU A 532 -18.59 -22.27 6.42
C LEU A 532 -17.63 -21.33 7.16
N LEU A 533 -17.90 -21.08 8.43
CA LEU A 533 -17.01 -20.33 9.33
C LEU A 533 -16.17 -21.33 10.12
N CYS A 534 -14.84 -21.30 9.99
CA CYS A 534 -13.96 -22.32 10.54
C CYS A 534 -12.80 -21.72 11.34
N ASP A 535 -12.59 -22.23 12.56
CA ASP A 535 -11.45 -21.89 13.40
C ASP A 535 -10.26 -22.81 13.12
N LEU A 536 -9.17 -22.28 12.57
CA LEU A 536 -8.05 -23.10 12.10
C LEU A 536 -7.18 -23.61 13.26
N ASP A 537 -7.02 -22.83 14.32
CA ASP A 537 -6.19 -23.22 15.47
C ASP A 537 -6.89 -24.29 16.31
N GLN A 538 -8.21 -24.20 16.44
CA GLN A 538 -9.02 -25.14 17.21
C GLN A 538 -9.50 -26.37 16.41
N MET A 539 -9.22 -26.46 15.10
CA MET A 539 -9.63 -27.60 14.25
C MET A 539 -8.45 -28.25 13.49
N PRO A 540 -7.84 -29.31 14.05
CA PRO A 540 -6.82 -30.09 13.35
C PRO A 540 -7.32 -30.63 11.99
N GLY A 541 -6.58 -30.33 10.93
CA GLY A 541 -6.91 -30.75 9.55
C GLY A 541 -7.97 -29.89 8.84
N ALA A 542 -8.40 -28.77 9.43
CA ALA A 542 -9.28 -27.81 8.77
C ALA A 542 -8.68 -27.24 7.47
N ASP A 543 -7.35 -27.12 7.40
CA ASP A 543 -6.64 -26.65 6.22
C ASP A 543 -6.84 -27.59 5.01
N VAL A 544 -6.69 -28.91 5.24
CA VAL A 544 -6.92 -29.96 4.24
C VAL A 544 -8.40 -30.05 3.89
N MET A 545 -9.29 -29.94 4.88
CA MET A 545 -10.73 -29.90 4.69
C MET A 545 -11.16 -28.77 3.77
N LEU A 546 -10.73 -27.53 4.02
CA LEU A 546 -11.14 -26.36 3.24
C LEU A 546 -10.69 -26.47 1.77
N LYS A 547 -9.48 -26.98 1.51
CA LYS A 547 -8.97 -27.22 0.14
C LYS A 547 -9.84 -28.22 -0.62
N LEU A 548 -10.10 -29.39 -0.02
CA LEU A 548 -10.89 -30.45 -0.65
C LEU A 548 -12.36 -30.09 -0.79
N LEU A 549 -12.93 -29.39 0.20
CA LEU A 549 -14.31 -28.91 0.15
C LEU A 549 -14.51 -27.86 -0.96
N LYS A 550 -13.52 -26.99 -1.23
CA LYS A 550 -13.60 -26.04 -2.35
C LYS A 550 -13.63 -26.73 -3.72
N GLN A 551 -12.95 -27.86 -3.86
CA GLN A 551 -12.94 -28.65 -5.10
C GLN A 551 -14.31 -29.28 -5.41
N SER A 552 -14.97 -29.87 -4.40
CA SER A 552 -16.25 -30.57 -4.58
C SER A 552 -17.47 -29.65 -4.47
N HIS A 553 -17.42 -28.63 -3.61
CA HIS A 553 -18.52 -27.71 -3.32
C HIS A 553 -18.08 -26.24 -3.46
N PRO A 554 -17.66 -25.78 -4.67
CA PRO A 554 -17.11 -24.44 -4.87
C PRO A 554 -18.06 -23.30 -4.51
N ARG A 555 -19.38 -23.55 -4.42
CA ARG A 555 -20.39 -22.57 -3.97
C ARG A 555 -20.30 -22.22 -2.49
N VAL A 556 -19.78 -23.12 -1.63
CA VAL A 556 -19.61 -22.83 -0.19
C VAL A 556 -18.58 -21.71 -0.04
N GLN A 557 -18.94 -20.67 0.70
CA GLN A 557 -18.03 -19.55 0.96
C GLN A 557 -17.38 -19.72 2.33
N SER A 558 -16.07 -20.01 2.31
CA SER A 558 -15.28 -20.26 3.51
C SER A 558 -14.82 -18.95 4.16
N VAL A 559 -15.08 -18.79 5.45
CA VAL A 559 -14.51 -17.74 6.30
C VAL A 559 -13.66 -18.42 7.37
N ALA A 560 -12.42 -17.98 7.59
CA ALA A 560 -11.50 -18.62 8.51
C ALA A 560 -10.95 -17.70 9.60
N LEU A 561 -10.57 -18.29 10.73
CA LEU A 561 -10.16 -17.62 11.97
C LEU A 561 -8.83 -18.20 12.47
N ALA A 562 -7.93 -17.34 12.99
CA ALA A 562 -6.77 -17.77 13.78
C ALA A 562 -6.22 -16.65 14.69
N GLU A 563 -5.41 -17.02 15.67
CA GLU A 563 -4.69 -16.17 16.63
C GLU A 563 -3.30 -15.76 16.11
N GLN A 564 -2.52 -16.68 15.55
CA GLN A 564 -1.22 -16.41 14.92
C GLN A 564 -1.05 -17.25 13.64
N SER A 565 -1.15 -16.61 12.48
CA SER A 565 -1.01 -17.29 11.20
C SER A 565 0.46 -17.38 10.76
N ASP A 566 0.94 -18.62 10.56
CA ASP A 566 2.03 -18.85 9.60
C ASP A 566 1.60 -18.31 8.22
N SER A 567 2.47 -17.48 7.63
CA SER A 567 2.20 -16.85 6.35
C SER A 567 2.21 -17.86 5.20
N GLU A 568 3.00 -18.93 5.25
CA GLU A 568 3.00 -19.95 4.19
C GLU A 568 1.70 -20.78 4.20
N ALA A 569 1.26 -21.20 5.38
CA ALA A 569 -0.03 -21.86 5.57
C ALA A 569 -1.20 -20.98 5.08
N LEU A 570 -1.18 -19.68 5.40
CA LEU A 570 -2.22 -18.75 4.96
C LEU A 570 -2.20 -18.52 3.43
N ILE A 571 -1.03 -18.36 2.80
CA ILE A 571 -0.90 -18.27 1.34
C ILE A 571 -1.44 -19.53 0.68
N SER A 572 -1.07 -20.70 1.19
CA SER A 572 -1.54 -21.98 0.69
C SER A 572 -3.06 -22.08 0.79
N LEU A 573 -3.68 -21.61 1.89
CA LEU A 573 -5.13 -21.64 2.03
C LEU A 573 -5.87 -20.60 1.16
N ILE A 574 -5.34 -19.39 1.01
CA ILE A 574 -5.95 -18.38 0.12
C ILE A 574 -5.86 -18.86 -1.35
N ASN A 575 -4.70 -19.38 -1.78
CA ASN A 575 -4.49 -19.84 -3.16
C ASN A 575 -5.14 -21.21 -3.48
N GLU A 576 -5.18 -22.16 -2.53
CA GLU A 576 -5.63 -23.55 -2.77
C GLU A 576 -7.07 -23.83 -2.28
N ALA A 577 -7.57 -23.11 -1.26
CA ALA A 577 -8.93 -23.27 -0.72
C ALA A 577 -9.87 -22.09 -1.03
N GLN A 578 -9.36 -20.98 -1.58
CA GLN A 578 -10.13 -19.74 -1.82
C GLN A 578 -11.00 -19.33 -0.62
N ILE A 579 -10.35 -19.15 0.53
CA ILE A 579 -10.97 -18.54 1.71
C ILE A 579 -11.44 -17.13 1.32
N LEU A 580 -12.75 -16.89 1.40
CA LEU A 580 -13.38 -15.63 0.99
C LEU A 580 -13.11 -14.49 1.98
N ARG A 581 -12.95 -14.83 3.27
CA ARG A 581 -12.52 -13.88 4.30
C ARG A 581 -11.74 -14.55 5.40
N PHE A 582 -10.74 -13.86 5.90
CA PHE A 582 -10.00 -14.25 7.10
C PHE A 582 -10.18 -13.19 8.19
N LEU A 583 -10.31 -13.61 9.45
CA LEU A 583 -10.47 -12.72 10.60
C LEU A 583 -9.54 -13.17 11.74
N ASN A 584 -8.60 -12.30 12.12
CA ASN A 584 -7.73 -12.56 13.27
C ASN A 584 -8.55 -12.54 14.57
N ARG A 585 -8.21 -13.44 15.50
CA ARG A 585 -8.59 -13.33 16.91
C ARG A 585 -7.71 -12.25 17.59
N PRO A 586 -8.20 -11.52 18.61
CA PRO A 586 -9.56 -11.57 19.16
C PRO A 586 -10.62 -11.01 18.20
N LEU A 587 -11.72 -11.75 18.05
CA LEU A 587 -12.79 -11.48 17.07
C LEU A 587 -13.55 -10.18 17.37
N ARG A 588 -13.50 -9.23 16.42
CA ARG A 588 -14.38 -8.04 16.44
C ARG A 588 -15.75 -8.40 15.84
N ILE A 589 -16.80 -8.40 16.66
CA ILE A 589 -18.17 -8.83 16.29
C ILE A 589 -18.68 -8.10 15.03
N GLY A 590 -18.44 -6.78 14.90
CA GLY A 590 -18.85 -6.01 13.72
C GLY A 590 -18.10 -6.36 12.42
N LEU A 591 -16.90 -6.93 12.50
CA LEU A 591 -16.20 -7.47 11.33
C LEU A 591 -16.71 -8.87 10.96
N LEU A 592 -17.07 -9.68 11.95
CA LEU A 592 -17.69 -10.99 11.76
C LEU A 592 -19.06 -10.88 11.07
N ASP A 593 -19.94 -9.99 11.55
CA ASP A 593 -21.24 -9.74 10.93
C ASP A 593 -21.10 -9.30 9.45
N ARG A 594 -20.22 -8.34 9.18
CA ARG A 594 -19.93 -7.87 7.82
C ARG A 594 -19.35 -8.98 6.95
N ALA A 595 -18.48 -9.83 7.50
CA ALA A 595 -17.92 -10.98 6.79
C ALA A 595 -19.00 -12.00 6.38
N LEU A 596 -19.87 -12.39 7.31
CA LEU A 596 -20.95 -13.35 7.06
C LEU A 596 -21.97 -12.80 6.05
N ARG A 597 -22.37 -11.53 6.17
CA ARG A 597 -23.27 -10.88 5.18
C ARG A 597 -22.64 -10.79 3.80
N SER A 598 -21.34 -10.50 3.70
CA SER A 598 -20.60 -10.51 2.43
C SER A 598 -20.52 -11.91 1.82
N ALA A 599 -20.28 -12.94 2.63
CA ALA A 599 -20.20 -14.33 2.18
C ALA A 599 -21.53 -14.83 1.62
N LEU A 600 -22.64 -14.50 2.28
CA LEU A 600 -24.00 -14.80 1.80
C LEU A 600 -24.32 -14.09 0.48
N ALA A 601 -23.91 -12.82 0.32
CA ALA A 601 -24.10 -12.09 -0.94
C ALA A 601 -23.30 -12.71 -2.10
N VAL A 602 -22.07 -13.18 -1.84
CA VAL A 602 -21.25 -13.88 -2.84
C VAL A 602 -21.85 -15.24 -3.20
N HIS A 603 -22.33 -16.02 -2.22
CA HIS A 603 -23.03 -17.28 -2.47
C HIS A 603 -24.25 -17.09 -3.38
N GLY A 604 -25.13 -16.13 -3.06
CA GLY A 604 -26.31 -15.82 -3.87
C GLY A 604 -25.96 -15.37 -5.29
N ASN A 605 -24.89 -14.57 -5.46
CA ASN A 605 -24.39 -14.17 -6.77
C ASN A 605 -23.91 -15.38 -7.60
N LEU A 606 -23.16 -16.31 -7.01
CA LEU A 606 -22.73 -17.56 -7.68
C LEU A 606 -23.94 -18.40 -8.11
N LYS A 607 -24.89 -18.61 -7.19
CA LYS A 607 -26.17 -19.32 -7.40
C LYS A 607 -26.98 -18.74 -8.57
N SER A 608 -26.85 -17.43 -8.82
CA SER A 608 -27.50 -16.72 -9.94
C SER A 608 -26.73 -16.74 -11.28
N ALA A 609 -25.45 -17.12 -11.28
CA ALA A 609 -24.56 -16.97 -12.44
C ALA A 609 -23.51 -18.10 -12.53
N PRO A 610 -23.86 -19.30 -13.04
CA PRO A 610 -22.98 -20.48 -13.06
C PRO A 610 -21.64 -20.32 -13.78
N VAL A 611 -21.48 -19.30 -14.64
CA VAL A 611 -20.19 -18.97 -15.27
C VAL A 611 -19.15 -18.52 -14.23
N LEU A 612 -19.59 -17.91 -13.12
CA LEU A 612 -18.72 -17.48 -12.03
C LEU A 612 -18.19 -18.66 -11.19
N GLU A 613 -18.88 -19.80 -11.16
CA GLU A 613 -18.39 -21.01 -10.46
C GLU A 613 -17.08 -21.51 -11.06
N LYS A 614 -16.89 -21.35 -12.38
CA LYS A 614 -15.62 -21.66 -13.07
C LYS A 614 -14.47 -20.72 -12.70
N ARG A 615 -14.74 -19.55 -12.10
CA ARG A 615 -13.69 -18.70 -11.48
C ARG A 615 -13.26 -19.22 -10.10
N GLN A 616 -14.11 -20.02 -9.43
CA GLN A 616 -13.86 -20.52 -8.08
C GLN A 616 -13.44 -22.00 -8.01
N ALA A 617 -13.30 -22.68 -9.15
CA ALA A 617 -12.77 -24.03 -9.22
C ALA A 617 -11.23 -24.02 -9.11
N VAL A 618 -10.69 -24.69 -8.09
CA VAL A 618 -9.24 -24.81 -7.84
C VAL A 618 -8.78 -26.25 -8.03
N ALA A 619 -7.61 -26.43 -8.65
CA ALA A 619 -6.93 -27.72 -8.68
C ALA A 619 -6.13 -27.91 -7.38
N VAL A 620 -6.55 -28.85 -6.54
CA VAL A 620 -5.84 -29.25 -5.32
C VAL A 620 -4.62 -30.10 -5.71
N LYS A 621 -3.49 -29.93 -5.02
CA LYS A 621 -2.26 -30.71 -5.23
C LYS A 621 -2.47 -32.18 -4.85
N GLU A 622 -1.91 -33.10 -5.63
CA GLU A 622 -1.99 -34.56 -5.38
C GLU A 622 -1.43 -34.93 -3.99
N GLU A 623 -0.40 -34.23 -3.52
CA GLU A 623 0.20 -34.40 -2.19
C GLU A 623 -0.82 -34.16 -1.06
N THR A 624 -1.69 -33.15 -1.19
CA THR A 624 -2.75 -32.85 -0.21
C THR A 624 -3.79 -33.97 -0.18
N ALA A 625 -4.18 -34.47 -1.36
CA ALA A 625 -5.08 -35.62 -1.51
C ALA A 625 -4.48 -36.94 -0.96
N ALA A 626 -3.16 -37.11 -1.05
CA ALA A 626 -2.45 -38.31 -0.60
C ALA A 626 -2.33 -38.43 0.94
N THR A 627 -2.55 -37.36 1.69
CA THR A 627 -2.52 -37.39 3.18
C THR A 627 -3.56 -38.37 3.77
N SER A 628 -3.34 -38.83 5.01
CA SER A 628 -4.28 -39.74 5.69
C SER A 628 -5.65 -39.07 5.90
N ILE A 629 -5.64 -37.82 6.37
CA ILE A 629 -6.83 -36.98 6.54
C ILE A 629 -7.49 -36.69 5.19
N GLY A 630 -6.71 -36.30 4.18
CA GLY A 630 -7.20 -36.02 2.83
C GLY A 630 -7.91 -37.21 2.18
N ARG A 631 -7.36 -38.42 2.34
CA ARG A 631 -8.02 -39.67 1.87
C ARG A 631 -9.35 -39.95 2.57
N GLN A 632 -9.45 -39.72 3.88
CA GLN A 632 -10.71 -39.89 4.62
C GLN A 632 -11.78 -38.87 4.18
N ILE A 633 -11.38 -37.62 3.97
CA ILE A 633 -12.27 -36.55 3.48
C ILE A 633 -12.71 -36.83 2.04
N LEU A 634 -11.78 -37.23 1.15
CA LEU A 634 -12.08 -37.61 -0.23
C LEU A 634 -13.00 -38.83 -0.30
N GLN A 635 -12.85 -39.82 0.59
CA GLN A 635 -13.75 -40.96 0.64
C GLN A 635 -15.20 -40.52 0.96
N ARG A 636 -15.40 -39.60 1.90
CA ARG A 636 -16.74 -39.03 2.18
C ARG A 636 -17.25 -38.18 1.00
N LEU A 637 -16.43 -37.28 0.46
CA LEU A 637 -16.78 -36.48 -0.72
C LEU A 637 -17.15 -37.33 -1.94
N SER A 638 -16.52 -38.50 -2.13
CA SER A 638 -16.86 -39.40 -3.23
C SER A 638 -18.26 -40.03 -3.13
N MET A 639 -18.83 -40.13 -1.91
CA MET A 639 -20.18 -40.63 -1.70
C MET A 639 -21.26 -39.56 -1.94
N LEU A 640 -20.90 -38.27 -1.87
CA LEU A 640 -21.79 -37.14 -2.18
C LEU A 640 -22.02 -36.94 -3.69
N VAL A 641 -21.12 -37.43 -4.55
CA VAL A 641 -21.23 -37.28 -6.01
C VAL A 641 -22.25 -38.28 -6.59
N ARG A 642 -23.54 -37.95 -6.48
CA ARG A 642 -24.58 -38.61 -7.29
C ARG A 642 -24.36 -38.29 -8.79
N PRO A 643 -24.38 -39.29 -9.69
CA PRO A 643 -24.07 -39.09 -11.10
C PRO A 643 -25.20 -38.39 -11.86
N ALA A 644 -25.01 -37.11 -12.19
CA ALA A 644 -25.94 -36.32 -13.01
C ALA A 644 -25.73 -36.58 -14.53
N ALA A 645 -26.10 -37.79 -14.99
CA ALA A 645 -26.25 -38.20 -16.40
C ALA A 645 -24.97 -38.18 -17.30
N LEU A 646 -24.70 -39.13 -18.20
CA LEU A 646 -25.24 -40.47 -18.49
C LEU A 646 -26.75 -40.62 -18.78
N ALA A 647 -27.35 -39.67 -19.51
CA ALA A 647 -28.63 -39.84 -20.20
C ALA A 647 -28.89 -38.74 -21.25
N ARG A 648 -28.48 -39.02 -22.50
CA ARG A 648 -28.77 -38.25 -23.74
C ARG A 648 -28.07 -36.90 -23.90
#